data_AF-A0A0I3NMR7-F1
#
_entry.id   AF-A0A0I3NMR7-F1
#
_cell.length_a   1.000
_cell.length_b   1.000
_cell.length_c   1.000
_cell.angle_alpha   90.00
_cell.angle_beta   90.00
_cell.angle_gamma   90.00
#
_symmetry.space_group_name_H-M   'P 1'
#
loop_
_entity.id
_entity.type
_entity.pdbx_description
1 polymer ?
#
loop_
_entity_poly.entity_id
_entity_poly.type
_entity_poly.pdbx_seq_one_letter_code
_entity_poly.pdbx_strand_id
1 'polypeptide(L)'
;MTHLELVPVPPVAQLAGVSQHYGKNVALNNITLDIPARCMVGLIGPDGVGKSSLLSLISGARVIEQGNVMVLGGDMRDPRHRRDVCPRIAWMPQGLGKNLYHTLSVYENVDFFARLFGHDKAEREVRINELLTSTGLAPFRDRPAGKLSGGMKQKLGLCCALIHDPELLILDEPTTGVDPLSRSQFWDLIDSIRQRQSNMSVLVATAYMEEAERFDWLVAMNAGEVLATGSAEELRQQTQSATLEEAFINLLPQAQRQAHQAVVIPPYQPENAEIAIEARDLTMRFGSFVAVDHVNFRIPRGEIFGFLGSNGCGKSTTMKMLTGLLPASEGEAWLFGQPVDPKDIDTRRRVGYMSQAFSLYNELTVRQNLELHARLFHIPEAEIPARVAEMSERFKLNDVEDVLPESLPLGIRQRLSLAVAVIHRPEMLILDEPTSGVDPVARDMFWQLMVDLSRQDKVTIFISTHFMNEAERCDRISLMHAGKVLASGTPQELVEKRGAASLEEAFIAYLQEAAGQSNEAEAPPVVHDTTHAPRQGFSLRRLFSYSRREALELRRDPVRSTLALMGTVILMLIMGYGISMDVENLRFAVLDRDQTVSSQAWTLNLSGSRYFIEQPPLTSYDELDRRMRAGDITVAIEIPPNFGRDIARGTPVELGVWIDGAMPSRAETVKGYVQAMHQSWLQDVASRQSTPASQSGLMNIETRYRYNPDVKSLPAIVPAVIPLLLMMIPSMLSALSVVREKELGSIINLYVTPTTRSEFLLGKQLPYIALGMLNFFLLCGLSVFVFGVPHKGSFLTLTLAALLYIIIATGMGLLISTFMKSQIAAIFGTAIITLIPATQFSGMIDPVASLEGPGRWIGEVYPTSHFLTIARGTFSKALDLTDLWQLFIPLLIAIPLVMGLSILLLKKQEG
;
A
#
# COMPACT_ATOMS: atom_id res chain seq x y z
N MET A 1 -64.62 9.32 -10.75
CA MET A 1 -63.22 9.37 -10.30
C MET A 1 -62.73 7.94 -10.23
N THR A 2 -62.02 7.52 -11.26
CA THR A 2 -61.45 6.18 -11.41
C THR A 2 -60.33 5.98 -10.40
N HIS A 3 -60.45 4.92 -9.59
CA HIS A 3 -59.35 4.34 -8.84
C HIS A 3 -58.20 4.05 -9.81
N LEU A 4 -57.11 4.82 -9.70
CA LEU A 4 -55.83 4.45 -10.29
C LEU A 4 -55.28 3.29 -9.46
N GLU A 5 -55.33 2.08 -10.03
CA GLU A 5 -54.56 0.94 -9.52
C GLU A 5 -53.08 1.33 -9.48
N LEU A 6 -52.50 1.35 -8.28
CA LEU A 6 -51.06 1.46 -8.09
C LEU A 6 -50.41 0.25 -8.75
N VAL A 7 -49.78 0.45 -9.92
CA VAL A 7 -48.97 -0.58 -10.57
C VAL A 7 -47.88 -1.00 -9.60
N PRO A 8 -47.78 -2.29 -9.22
CA PRO A 8 -46.76 -2.75 -8.27
C PRO A 8 -45.37 -2.51 -8.87
N VAL A 9 -44.56 -1.69 -8.19
CA VAL A 9 -43.18 -1.45 -8.58
C VAL A 9 -42.37 -2.70 -8.22
N PRO A 10 -41.65 -3.32 -9.17
CA PRO A 10 -40.83 -4.48 -8.87
C PRO A 10 -39.72 -4.11 -7.88
N PRO A 11 -39.29 -5.05 -7.01
CA PRO A 11 -38.19 -4.82 -6.08
C PRO A 11 -36.89 -4.46 -6.82
N VAL A 12 -36.08 -3.60 -6.21
CA VAL A 12 -34.81 -3.15 -6.79
C VAL A 12 -33.76 -4.27 -6.79
N ALA A 13 -33.83 -5.14 -5.79
CA ALA A 13 -33.02 -6.35 -5.69
C ALA A 13 -33.82 -7.49 -5.06
N GLN A 14 -33.62 -8.71 -5.54
CA GLN A 14 -34.20 -9.94 -5.00
C GLN A 14 -33.09 -10.96 -4.75
N LEU A 15 -33.07 -11.52 -3.55
CA LEU A 15 -32.16 -12.58 -3.15
C LEU A 15 -32.95 -13.84 -2.87
N ALA A 16 -32.51 -14.98 -3.41
CA ALA A 16 -33.14 -16.28 -3.20
C ALA A 16 -32.11 -17.31 -2.77
N GLY A 17 -32.18 -17.74 -1.51
CA GLY A 17 -31.32 -18.77 -0.91
C GLY A 17 -29.81 -18.47 -1.00
N VAL A 18 -29.42 -17.21 -0.78
CA VAL A 18 -28.04 -16.74 -0.97
C VAL A 18 -27.18 -17.05 0.25
N SER A 19 -26.09 -17.78 0.03
CA SER A 19 -25.07 -18.08 1.05
C SER A 19 -23.69 -17.66 0.56
N GLN A 20 -22.87 -17.13 1.47
CA GLN A 20 -21.52 -16.63 1.16
C GLN A 20 -20.55 -16.95 2.30
N HIS A 21 -19.36 -17.42 1.94
CA HIS A 21 -18.31 -17.78 2.90
C HIS A 21 -17.01 -16.97 2.70
N TYR A 22 -16.23 -16.86 3.77
CA TYR A 22 -14.86 -16.36 3.77
C TYR A 22 -13.97 -17.39 4.46
N GLY A 23 -13.40 -18.30 3.68
CA GLY A 23 -12.66 -19.44 4.23
C GLY A 23 -13.57 -20.31 5.10
N LYS A 24 -13.36 -20.31 6.41
CA LYS A 24 -14.19 -21.05 7.38
C LYS A 24 -15.39 -20.25 7.92
N ASN A 25 -15.42 -18.94 7.69
CA ASN A 25 -16.44 -18.07 8.28
C ASN A 25 -17.64 -17.95 7.33
N VAL A 26 -18.84 -18.21 7.82
CA VAL A 26 -20.10 -17.99 7.09
C VAL A 26 -20.44 -16.49 7.22
N ALA A 27 -20.50 -15.77 6.10
CA ALA A 27 -20.88 -14.36 6.10
C ALA A 27 -22.37 -14.16 5.81
N LEU A 28 -22.97 -15.01 4.97
CA LEU A 28 -24.40 -15.02 4.68
C LEU A 28 -24.89 -16.47 4.68
N ASN A 29 -26.04 -16.73 5.30
CA ASN A 29 -26.63 -18.06 5.45
C ASN A 29 -28.06 -18.07 4.88
N ASN A 30 -28.22 -18.62 3.68
CA ASN A 30 -29.51 -18.87 3.01
C ASN A 30 -30.47 -17.65 2.99
N ILE A 31 -29.94 -16.46 2.68
CA ILE A 31 -30.72 -15.23 2.66
C ILE A 31 -31.74 -15.25 1.52
N THR A 32 -33.01 -15.05 1.86
CA THR A 32 -34.09 -14.78 0.92
C THR A 32 -34.73 -13.45 1.30
N LEU A 33 -34.66 -12.47 0.40
CA LEU A 33 -35.02 -11.09 0.69
C LEU A 33 -35.43 -10.35 -0.58
N ASP A 34 -36.59 -9.69 -0.55
CA ASP A 34 -37.03 -8.75 -1.59
C ASP A 34 -36.85 -7.32 -1.08
N ILE A 35 -35.99 -6.55 -1.76
CA ILE A 35 -35.69 -5.17 -1.39
C ILE A 35 -36.59 -4.23 -2.19
N PRO A 36 -37.44 -3.40 -1.56
CA PRO A 36 -38.34 -2.50 -2.26
C PRO A 36 -37.57 -1.45 -3.08
N ALA A 37 -38.17 -1.00 -4.18
CA ALA A 37 -37.60 0.04 -5.03
C ALA A 37 -38.12 1.43 -4.67
N ARG A 38 -37.37 2.48 -5.07
CA ARG A 38 -37.71 3.91 -4.93
C ARG A 38 -37.88 4.39 -3.48
N CYS A 39 -37.23 3.73 -2.54
CA CYS A 39 -37.17 4.15 -1.15
C CYS A 39 -35.74 4.00 -0.60
N MET A 40 -35.54 4.50 0.62
CA MET A 40 -34.31 4.35 1.38
C MET A 40 -34.42 3.10 2.27
N VAL A 41 -33.57 2.12 2.01
CA VAL A 41 -33.51 0.85 2.72
C VAL A 41 -32.27 0.78 3.60
N GLY A 42 -32.44 0.48 4.89
CA GLY A 42 -31.36 0.27 5.83
C GLY A 42 -31.08 -1.18 6.16
N LEU A 43 -29.83 -1.61 6.10
CA LEU A 43 -29.37 -2.83 6.73
C LEU A 43 -28.77 -2.48 8.09
N ILE A 44 -29.39 -3.01 9.14
CA ILE A 44 -28.96 -2.82 10.52
C ILE A 44 -28.47 -4.14 11.12
N GLY A 45 -27.45 -4.04 11.96
CA GLY A 45 -26.92 -5.17 12.71
C GLY A 45 -25.46 -4.97 13.11
N PRO A 46 -24.93 -5.82 14.01
CA PRO A 46 -23.55 -5.75 14.46
C PRO A 46 -22.50 -5.80 13.34
N ASP A 47 -21.26 -5.47 13.67
CA ASP A 47 -20.14 -5.61 12.75
C ASP A 47 -19.87 -7.07 12.43
N GLY A 48 -19.56 -7.35 11.16
CA GLY A 48 -19.27 -8.71 10.70
C GLY A 48 -20.48 -9.62 10.47
N VAL A 49 -21.72 -9.14 10.65
CA VAL A 49 -22.95 -9.96 10.43
C VAL A 49 -23.30 -10.20 8.96
N GLY A 50 -22.50 -9.69 8.02
CA GLY A 50 -22.70 -9.90 6.58
C GLY A 50 -23.27 -8.72 5.79
N LYS A 51 -23.55 -7.56 6.43
CA LYS A 51 -24.12 -6.36 5.75
C LYS A 51 -23.36 -5.97 4.48
N SER A 52 -22.06 -5.67 4.61
CA SER A 52 -21.19 -5.31 3.48
C SER A 52 -21.04 -6.45 2.46
N SER A 53 -21.13 -7.71 2.90
CA SER A 53 -21.12 -8.86 1.99
C SER A 53 -22.39 -8.89 1.14
N LEU A 54 -23.56 -8.65 1.73
CA LEU A 54 -24.83 -8.54 0.99
C LEU A 54 -24.77 -7.40 -0.03
N LEU A 55 -24.31 -6.22 0.39
CA LEU A 55 -24.14 -5.05 -0.47
C LEU A 55 -23.20 -5.32 -1.65
N SER A 56 -22.09 -6.04 -1.42
CA SER A 56 -21.11 -6.38 -2.46
C SER A 56 -21.66 -7.36 -3.51
N LEU A 57 -22.63 -8.22 -3.14
CA LEU A 57 -23.31 -9.11 -4.08
C LEU A 57 -24.32 -8.33 -4.93
N ILE A 58 -25.09 -7.43 -4.31
CA ILE A 58 -26.06 -6.57 -5.00
C ILE A 58 -25.36 -5.60 -5.96
N SER A 59 -24.20 -5.04 -5.59
CA SER A 59 -23.43 -4.15 -6.46
C SER A 59 -22.73 -4.87 -7.63
N GLY A 60 -22.63 -6.20 -7.57
CA GLY A 60 -21.89 -7.02 -8.54
C GLY A 60 -20.38 -7.04 -8.32
N ALA A 61 -19.88 -6.45 -7.23
CA ALA A 61 -18.45 -6.42 -6.91
C ALA A 61 -17.90 -7.78 -6.48
N ARG A 62 -18.72 -8.62 -5.86
CA ARG A 62 -18.35 -9.98 -5.40
C ARG A 62 -19.01 -11.07 -6.23
N VAL A 63 -18.32 -12.21 -6.37
CA VAL A 63 -18.87 -13.41 -6.99
C VAL A 63 -19.88 -14.09 -6.06
N ILE A 64 -21.05 -14.41 -6.60
CA ILE A 64 -22.12 -15.13 -5.89
C ILE A 64 -21.76 -16.63 -5.82
N GLU A 65 -21.49 -17.15 -4.61
CA GLU A 65 -21.18 -18.57 -4.39
C GLU A 65 -22.43 -19.46 -4.52
N GLN A 66 -23.49 -19.16 -3.75
CA GLN A 66 -24.72 -19.95 -3.69
C GLN A 66 -25.96 -19.04 -3.76
N GLY A 67 -27.10 -19.59 -4.19
CA GLY A 67 -28.35 -18.86 -4.36
C GLY A 67 -28.41 -18.02 -5.64
N ASN A 68 -29.40 -17.14 -5.74
CA ASN A 68 -29.57 -16.24 -6.88
C ASN A 68 -29.74 -14.79 -6.41
N VAL A 69 -29.17 -13.82 -7.14
CA VAL A 69 -29.27 -12.39 -6.86
C VAL A 69 -29.72 -11.67 -8.13
N MET A 70 -30.96 -11.16 -8.11
CA MET A 70 -31.53 -10.35 -9.18
C MET A 70 -31.43 -8.89 -8.80
N VAL A 71 -30.95 -8.01 -9.68
CA VAL A 71 -30.84 -6.57 -9.44
C VAL A 71 -31.29 -5.81 -10.68
N LEU A 72 -32.13 -4.80 -10.49
CA LEU A 72 -32.76 -4.01 -11.57
C LEU A 72 -33.35 -4.89 -12.69
N GLY A 73 -34.01 -5.99 -12.30
CA GLY A 73 -34.76 -6.86 -13.21
C GLY A 73 -33.96 -7.97 -13.91
N GLY A 74 -32.70 -8.24 -13.55
CA GLY A 74 -31.93 -9.35 -14.14
C GLY A 74 -30.90 -9.98 -13.20
N ASP A 75 -30.38 -11.14 -13.59
CA ASP A 75 -29.47 -11.98 -12.79
C ASP A 75 -28.03 -11.45 -12.80
N MET A 76 -27.47 -11.20 -11.61
CA MET A 76 -26.09 -10.71 -11.44
C MET A 76 -25.00 -11.75 -11.74
N ARG A 77 -25.38 -13.03 -11.89
CA ARG A 77 -24.50 -14.09 -12.40
C ARG A 77 -24.28 -13.99 -13.91
N ASP A 78 -25.21 -13.42 -14.66
CA ASP A 78 -25.03 -13.20 -16.10
C ASP A 78 -24.03 -12.06 -16.36
N PRO A 79 -22.86 -12.34 -16.98
CA PRO A 79 -21.87 -11.31 -17.30
C PRO A 79 -22.38 -10.23 -18.25
N ARG A 80 -23.41 -10.51 -19.06
CA ARG A 80 -24.03 -9.54 -19.97
C ARG A 80 -24.93 -8.58 -19.20
N HIS A 81 -25.88 -9.09 -18.43
CA HIS A 81 -26.72 -8.26 -17.55
C HIS A 81 -25.86 -7.41 -16.61
N ARG A 82 -24.87 -8.00 -15.95
CA ARG A 82 -23.96 -7.27 -15.04
C ARG A 82 -23.26 -6.10 -15.74
N ARG A 83 -22.83 -6.27 -16.99
CA ARG A 83 -22.17 -5.20 -17.76
C ARG A 83 -23.12 -4.06 -18.09
N ASP A 84 -24.40 -4.36 -18.31
CA ASP A 84 -25.44 -3.39 -18.63
C ASP A 84 -25.96 -2.68 -17.37
N VAL A 85 -25.99 -3.37 -16.22
CA VAL A 85 -26.59 -2.84 -14.97
C VAL A 85 -25.59 -2.13 -14.05
N CYS A 86 -24.33 -2.57 -13.93
CA CYS A 86 -23.34 -1.91 -13.07
C CYS A 86 -23.17 -0.40 -13.33
N PRO A 87 -23.25 0.11 -14.58
CA PRO A 87 -23.18 1.55 -14.81
C PRO A 87 -24.38 2.34 -14.25
N ARG A 88 -25.46 1.67 -13.86
CA ARG A 88 -26.67 2.23 -13.24
C ARG A 88 -26.66 2.07 -11.71
N ILE A 89 -25.63 1.42 -11.16
CA ILE A 89 -25.45 1.19 -9.73
C ILE A 89 -24.24 1.97 -9.25
N ALA A 90 -24.44 2.88 -8.33
CA ALA A 90 -23.35 3.54 -7.63
C ALA A 90 -23.06 2.81 -6.32
N TRP A 91 -21.79 2.55 -6.02
CA TRP A 91 -21.39 1.93 -4.76
C TRP A 91 -20.30 2.72 -4.07
N MET A 92 -20.55 3.05 -2.81
CA MET A 92 -19.61 3.62 -1.88
C MET A 92 -19.28 2.57 -0.81
N PRO A 93 -18.08 1.96 -0.85
CA PRO A 93 -17.71 0.87 0.04
C PRO A 93 -17.33 1.35 1.45
N GLN A 94 -17.37 0.43 2.42
CA GLN A 94 -17.02 0.71 3.81
C GLN A 94 -15.59 1.25 3.97
N GLY A 95 -15.47 2.38 4.66
CA GLY A 95 -14.20 2.98 5.07
C GLY A 95 -13.90 4.32 4.38
N LEU A 96 -13.26 5.21 5.14
CA LEU A 96 -13.05 6.61 4.75
C LEU A 96 -12.17 6.76 3.51
N GLY A 97 -12.81 6.93 2.35
CA GLY A 97 -12.16 7.25 1.09
C GLY A 97 -11.47 6.07 0.38
N LYS A 98 -11.86 4.82 0.64
CA LYS A 98 -11.32 3.65 -0.09
C LYS A 98 -11.62 3.69 -1.60
N ASN A 99 -12.72 4.32 -1.99
CA ASN A 99 -13.09 4.56 -3.39
C ASN A 99 -12.39 5.79 -4.02
N LEU A 100 -11.64 6.57 -3.23
CA LEU A 100 -11.01 7.81 -3.68
C LEU A 100 -9.51 7.62 -3.96
N TYR A 101 -8.98 8.45 -4.85
CA TYR A 101 -7.54 8.55 -5.08
C TYR A 101 -6.98 9.72 -4.27
N HIS A 102 -6.29 9.41 -3.16
CA HIS A 102 -5.85 10.40 -2.17
C HIS A 102 -4.88 11.47 -2.70
N THR A 103 -4.11 11.14 -3.74
CA THR A 103 -3.14 12.04 -4.40
C THR A 103 -3.79 13.00 -5.39
N LEU A 104 -5.03 12.73 -5.81
CA LEU A 104 -5.81 13.55 -6.72
C LEU A 104 -6.56 14.63 -5.92
N SER A 105 -6.82 15.79 -6.54
CA SER A 105 -7.67 16.81 -5.97
C SER A 105 -9.14 16.38 -5.91
N VAL A 106 -9.96 17.15 -5.17
CA VAL A 106 -11.43 17.03 -5.16
C VAL A 106 -11.96 17.00 -6.60
N TYR A 107 -11.58 17.99 -7.43
CA TYR A 107 -11.99 18.04 -8.83
C TYR A 107 -11.49 16.84 -9.64
N GLU A 108 -10.22 16.46 -9.51
CA GLU A 108 -9.62 15.39 -10.30
C GLU A 108 -10.26 14.02 -10.01
N ASN A 109 -10.72 13.78 -8.78
CA ASN A 109 -11.47 12.57 -8.44
C ASN A 109 -12.79 12.55 -9.21
N VAL A 110 -13.62 13.59 -9.11
CA VAL A 110 -14.92 13.63 -9.81
C VAL A 110 -14.74 13.65 -11.34
N ASP A 111 -13.74 14.36 -11.86
CA ASP A 111 -13.36 14.38 -13.28
C ASP A 111 -12.99 12.98 -13.80
N PHE A 112 -12.30 12.19 -12.99
CA PHE A 112 -11.95 10.81 -13.33
C PHE A 112 -13.21 9.94 -13.47
N PHE A 113 -14.10 9.94 -12.47
CA PHE A 113 -15.34 9.13 -12.53
C PHE A 113 -16.25 9.57 -13.70
N ALA A 114 -16.50 10.86 -13.87
CA ALA A 114 -17.28 11.36 -15.00
C ALA A 114 -16.73 10.90 -16.37
N ARG A 115 -15.41 10.80 -16.54
CA ARG A 115 -14.81 10.28 -17.78
C ARG A 115 -15.03 8.77 -17.95
N LEU A 116 -15.04 7.99 -16.87
CA LEU A 116 -15.31 6.55 -16.92
C LEU A 116 -16.74 6.26 -17.39
N PHE A 117 -17.69 7.10 -16.99
CA PHE A 117 -19.10 7.02 -17.39
C PHE A 117 -19.41 7.73 -18.73
N GLY A 118 -18.41 8.35 -19.37
CA GLY A 118 -18.53 8.82 -20.75
C GLY A 118 -19.08 10.24 -20.94
N HIS A 119 -19.25 11.02 -19.87
CA HIS A 119 -19.79 12.39 -19.92
C HIS A 119 -18.87 13.31 -20.69
N ASP A 120 -19.33 14.12 -21.63
CA ASP A 120 -18.46 14.98 -22.44
C ASP A 120 -17.71 16.05 -21.60
N LYS A 121 -16.87 16.90 -22.22
CA LYS A 121 -16.10 17.89 -21.43
C LYS A 121 -17.00 18.97 -20.83
N ALA A 122 -17.98 19.47 -21.58
CA ALA A 122 -18.82 20.59 -21.17
C ALA A 122 -19.82 20.16 -20.09
N GLU A 123 -20.49 19.03 -20.32
CA GLU A 123 -21.39 18.39 -19.36
C GLU A 123 -20.68 18.07 -18.05
N ARG A 124 -19.46 17.52 -18.14
CA ARG A 124 -18.67 17.17 -16.96
C ARG A 124 -18.31 18.40 -16.13
N GLU A 125 -17.90 19.50 -16.74
CA GLU A 125 -17.56 20.72 -15.99
C GLU A 125 -18.76 21.29 -15.26
N VAL A 126 -19.95 21.30 -15.90
CA VAL A 126 -21.21 21.75 -15.29
C VAL A 126 -21.58 20.85 -14.11
N ARG A 127 -21.72 19.54 -14.33
CA ARG A 127 -22.11 18.57 -13.30
C ARG A 127 -21.14 18.54 -12.11
N ILE A 128 -19.83 18.62 -12.35
CA ILE A 128 -18.85 18.67 -11.26
C ILE A 128 -19.04 19.93 -10.43
N ASN A 129 -19.22 21.09 -11.06
CA ASN A 129 -19.41 22.34 -10.33
C ASN A 129 -20.69 22.32 -9.47
N GLU A 130 -21.77 21.76 -10.00
CA GLU A 130 -23.04 21.59 -9.28
C GLU A 130 -22.89 20.66 -8.08
N LEU A 131 -22.30 19.48 -8.26
CA LEU A 131 -22.07 18.52 -7.18
C LEU A 131 -21.15 19.11 -6.10
N LEU A 132 -20.05 19.77 -6.49
CA LEU A 132 -19.15 20.39 -5.52
C LEU A 132 -19.81 21.55 -4.77
N THR A 133 -20.72 22.29 -5.40
CA THR A 133 -21.44 23.39 -4.76
C THR A 133 -22.49 22.86 -3.78
N SER A 134 -23.31 21.90 -4.20
CA SER A 134 -24.35 21.27 -3.36
C SER A 134 -23.79 20.50 -2.16
N THR A 135 -22.53 20.05 -2.23
CA THR A 135 -21.85 19.33 -1.14
C THR A 135 -20.95 20.21 -0.28
N GLY A 136 -20.88 21.52 -0.53
CA GLY A 136 -19.98 22.44 0.19
C GLY A 136 -18.49 22.23 -0.10
N LEU A 137 -18.15 21.46 -1.13
CA LEU A 137 -16.76 21.13 -1.50
C LEU A 137 -16.15 22.10 -2.53
N ALA A 138 -16.94 23.02 -3.09
CA ALA A 138 -16.47 23.99 -4.08
C ALA A 138 -15.24 24.81 -3.62
N PRO A 139 -15.14 25.31 -2.36
CA PRO A 139 -13.94 26.02 -1.89
C PRO A 139 -12.68 25.14 -1.85
N PHE A 140 -12.85 23.82 -1.82
CA PHE A 140 -11.77 22.83 -1.68
C PHE A 140 -11.45 22.12 -2.99
N ARG A 141 -11.94 22.63 -4.13
CA ARG A 141 -11.81 22.05 -5.48
C ARG A 141 -10.41 21.51 -5.80
N ASP A 142 -9.36 22.26 -5.48
CA ASP A 142 -7.98 21.93 -5.83
C ASP A 142 -7.22 21.22 -4.68
N ARG A 143 -7.87 21.03 -3.53
CA ARG A 143 -7.27 20.36 -2.37
C ARG A 143 -7.16 18.85 -2.63
N PRO A 144 -6.01 18.21 -2.35
CA PRO A 144 -5.86 16.76 -2.45
C PRO A 144 -6.82 16.01 -1.51
N ALA A 145 -7.44 14.94 -2.01
CA ALA A 145 -8.41 14.14 -1.26
C ALA A 145 -7.83 13.54 0.03
N GLY A 146 -6.53 13.21 0.04
CA GLY A 146 -5.83 12.73 1.25
C GLY A 146 -5.78 13.76 2.39
N LYS A 147 -5.88 15.06 2.08
CA LYS A 147 -5.84 16.18 3.05
C LYS A 147 -7.22 16.65 3.51
N LEU A 148 -8.30 15.99 3.09
CA LEU A 148 -9.67 16.30 3.50
C LEU A 148 -9.98 15.67 4.87
N SER A 149 -10.94 16.24 5.62
CA SER A 149 -11.48 15.60 6.82
C SER A 149 -12.29 14.34 6.46
N GLY A 150 -12.61 13.49 7.45
CA GLY A 150 -13.43 12.29 7.22
C GLY A 150 -14.76 12.60 6.54
N GLY A 151 -15.54 13.54 7.09
CA GLY A 151 -16.81 13.99 6.50
C GLY A 151 -16.65 14.54 5.08
N MET A 152 -15.62 15.35 4.82
CA MET A 152 -15.33 15.86 3.46
C MET A 152 -14.96 14.74 2.47
N LYS A 153 -14.25 13.70 2.91
CA LYS A 153 -13.96 12.52 2.09
C LYS A 153 -15.25 11.77 1.75
N GLN A 154 -16.18 11.62 2.69
CA GLN A 154 -17.46 10.98 2.43
C GLN A 154 -18.33 11.80 1.46
N LYS A 155 -18.40 13.13 1.64
CA LYS A 155 -19.08 14.02 0.67
C LYS A 155 -18.45 13.91 -0.73
N LEU A 156 -17.12 13.84 -0.84
CA LEU A 156 -16.43 13.65 -2.12
C LEU A 156 -16.71 12.26 -2.73
N GLY A 157 -16.72 11.20 -1.90
CA GLY A 157 -17.11 9.85 -2.30
C GLY A 157 -18.53 9.83 -2.88
N LEU A 158 -19.45 10.54 -2.24
CA LEU A 158 -20.83 10.71 -2.71
C LEU A 158 -20.88 11.48 -4.03
N CYS A 159 -20.13 12.58 -4.21
CA CYS A 159 -20.03 13.26 -5.50
C CYS A 159 -19.56 12.32 -6.62
N CYS A 160 -18.57 11.46 -6.33
CA CYS A 160 -18.07 10.48 -7.30
C CYS A 160 -19.10 9.39 -7.62
N ALA A 161 -19.90 9.01 -6.64
CA ALA A 161 -20.99 8.04 -6.79
C ALA A 161 -22.18 8.62 -7.60
N LEU A 162 -22.49 9.90 -7.43
CA LEU A 162 -23.66 10.53 -8.06
C LEU A 162 -23.40 11.12 -9.44
N ILE A 163 -22.13 11.28 -9.82
CA ILE A 163 -21.76 11.95 -11.07
C ILE A 163 -22.40 11.37 -12.32
N HIS A 164 -22.90 10.13 -12.27
CA HIS A 164 -23.45 9.36 -13.39
C HIS A 164 -24.94 9.01 -13.27
N ASP A 165 -25.69 9.68 -12.37
CA ASP A 165 -27.15 9.51 -12.16
C ASP A 165 -27.59 8.04 -11.97
N PRO A 166 -27.17 7.38 -10.88
CA PRO A 166 -27.50 5.98 -10.63
C PRO A 166 -28.99 5.75 -10.34
N GLU A 167 -29.52 4.59 -10.72
CA GLU A 167 -30.85 4.12 -10.30
C GLU A 167 -30.82 3.46 -8.92
N LEU A 168 -29.67 2.89 -8.55
CA LEU A 168 -29.44 2.29 -7.24
C LEU A 168 -28.15 2.85 -6.64
N LEU A 169 -28.28 3.57 -5.52
CA LEU A 169 -27.16 4.07 -4.74
C LEU A 169 -26.95 3.18 -3.52
N ILE A 170 -25.79 2.53 -3.44
CA ILE A 170 -25.40 1.65 -2.34
C ILE A 170 -24.36 2.35 -1.49
N LEU A 171 -24.66 2.55 -0.21
CA LEU A 171 -23.80 3.20 0.77
C LEU A 171 -23.48 2.22 1.91
N ASP A 172 -22.23 1.77 1.98
CA ASP A 172 -21.78 0.83 3.00
C ASP A 172 -21.13 1.60 4.16
N GLU A 173 -21.88 1.82 5.24
CA GLU A 173 -21.47 2.58 6.42
C GLU A 173 -20.87 3.97 6.08
N PRO A 174 -21.63 4.82 5.36
CA PRO A 174 -21.12 6.07 4.79
C PRO A 174 -20.74 7.13 5.84
N THR A 175 -21.24 7.01 7.06
CA THR A 175 -21.12 7.99 8.15
C THR A 175 -20.26 7.51 9.31
N THR A 176 -19.69 6.30 9.22
CA THR A 176 -18.77 5.78 10.24
C THR A 176 -17.53 6.67 10.36
N GLY A 177 -17.22 7.12 11.58
CA GLY A 177 -16.10 8.03 11.83
C GLY A 177 -16.32 9.45 11.29
N VAL A 178 -17.57 9.88 11.11
CA VAL A 178 -17.97 11.26 10.76
C VAL A 178 -18.68 11.88 11.96
N ASP A 179 -18.41 13.17 12.23
CA ASP A 179 -19.03 13.90 13.34
C ASP A 179 -20.55 14.12 13.12
N PRO A 180 -21.33 14.31 14.20
CA PRO A 180 -22.79 14.42 14.13
C PRO A 180 -23.30 15.48 13.15
N LEU A 181 -22.71 16.68 13.14
CA LEU A 181 -23.11 17.74 12.22
C LEU A 181 -22.86 17.35 10.76
N SER A 182 -21.65 16.88 10.46
CA SER A 182 -21.30 16.42 9.10
C SER A 182 -22.17 15.24 8.66
N ARG A 183 -22.60 14.37 9.58
CA ARG A 183 -23.53 13.26 9.34
C ARG A 183 -24.93 13.76 9.02
N SER A 184 -25.49 14.68 9.80
CA SER A 184 -26.79 15.30 9.49
C SER A 184 -26.76 15.92 8.11
N GLN A 185 -25.76 16.75 7.83
CA GLN A 185 -25.57 17.38 6.51
C GLN A 185 -25.45 16.36 5.37
N PHE A 186 -24.82 15.20 5.63
CA PHE A 186 -24.72 14.13 4.65
C PHE A 186 -26.10 13.54 4.31
N TRP A 187 -26.93 13.29 5.33
CA TRP A 187 -28.29 12.78 5.11
C TRP A 187 -29.23 13.80 4.47
N ASP A 188 -29.16 15.06 4.90
CA ASP A 188 -29.95 16.16 4.31
C ASP A 188 -29.64 16.31 2.80
N LEU A 189 -28.37 16.11 2.42
CA LEU A 189 -27.96 16.09 1.02
C LEU A 189 -28.56 14.89 0.26
N ILE A 190 -28.52 13.67 0.82
CA ILE A 190 -29.13 12.48 0.22
C ILE A 190 -30.64 12.68 0.03
N ASP A 191 -31.34 13.20 1.03
CA ASP A 191 -32.76 13.49 0.95
C ASP A 191 -33.06 14.51 -0.15
N SER A 192 -32.25 15.57 -0.24
CA SER A 192 -32.36 16.57 -1.30
C SER A 192 -32.18 15.95 -2.70
N ILE A 193 -31.23 15.01 -2.87
CA ILE A 193 -31.01 14.32 -4.14
C ILE A 193 -32.16 13.35 -4.45
N ARG A 194 -32.66 12.59 -3.47
CA ARG A 194 -33.77 11.65 -3.65
C ARG A 194 -35.06 12.37 -4.06
N GLN A 195 -35.34 13.52 -3.46
CA GLN A 195 -36.47 14.36 -3.86
C GLN A 195 -36.36 14.83 -5.32
N ARG A 196 -35.14 15.01 -5.84
CA ARG A 196 -34.87 15.39 -7.23
C ARG A 196 -34.92 14.20 -8.20
N GLN A 197 -34.53 13.00 -7.75
CA GLN A 197 -34.46 11.77 -8.54
C GLN A 197 -35.47 10.72 -8.05
N SER A 198 -36.74 10.87 -8.43
CA SER A 198 -37.85 10.03 -7.94
C SER A 198 -37.76 8.52 -8.29
N ASN A 199 -36.86 8.14 -9.21
CA ASN A 199 -36.62 6.74 -9.57
C ASN A 199 -35.44 6.11 -8.80
N MET A 200 -34.66 6.88 -8.04
CA MET A 200 -33.46 6.37 -7.35
C MET A 200 -33.87 5.58 -6.09
N SER A 201 -33.30 4.38 -5.94
CA SER A 201 -33.37 3.60 -4.69
C SER A 201 -32.05 3.75 -3.93
N VAL A 202 -32.11 3.87 -2.61
CA VAL A 202 -30.90 4.02 -1.78
C VAL A 202 -30.83 2.84 -0.82
N LEU A 203 -29.71 2.13 -0.82
CA LEU A 203 -29.47 0.98 0.06
C LEU A 203 -28.28 1.32 0.97
N VAL A 204 -28.52 1.38 2.28
CA VAL A 204 -27.55 1.84 3.27
C VAL A 204 -27.28 0.73 4.27
N ALA A 205 -26.01 0.37 4.49
CA ALA A 205 -25.64 -0.32 5.73
C ALA A 205 -25.28 0.73 6.79
N THR A 206 -25.86 0.64 7.98
CA THR A 206 -25.50 1.51 9.10
C THR A 206 -25.37 0.69 10.38
N ALA A 207 -24.45 1.15 11.24
CA ALA A 207 -24.34 0.71 12.62
C ALA A 207 -25.02 1.69 13.59
N TYR A 208 -25.64 2.77 13.08
CA TYR A 208 -26.32 3.80 13.87
C TYR A 208 -27.84 3.64 13.78
N MET A 209 -28.46 3.29 14.90
CA MET A 209 -29.90 3.07 14.97
C MET A 209 -30.69 4.38 14.77
N GLU A 210 -30.18 5.51 15.24
CA GLU A 210 -30.73 6.85 14.98
C GLU A 210 -30.78 7.20 13.48
N GLU A 211 -29.79 6.75 12.69
CA GLU A 211 -29.84 6.92 11.24
C GLU A 211 -30.89 5.99 10.62
N ALA A 212 -30.96 4.75 11.13
CA ALA A 212 -31.90 3.76 10.65
C ALA A 212 -33.37 4.18 10.87
N GLU A 213 -33.67 4.97 11.90
CA GLU A 213 -35.01 5.51 12.12
C GLU A 213 -35.49 6.44 10.99
N ARG A 214 -34.58 7.02 10.20
CA ARG A 214 -34.92 7.87 9.04
C ARG A 214 -35.26 7.07 7.78
N PHE A 215 -34.99 5.77 7.76
CA PHE A 215 -35.13 4.95 6.57
C PHE A 215 -36.56 4.45 6.40
N ASP A 216 -37.01 4.38 5.14
CA ASP A 216 -38.38 3.97 4.81
C ASP A 216 -38.61 2.48 5.11
N TRP A 217 -37.57 1.66 5.00
CA TRP A 217 -37.62 0.21 5.24
C TRP A 217 -36.30 -0.33 5.77
N LEU A 218 -36.36 -1.28 6.69
CA LEU A 218 -35.22 -1.83 7.41
C LEU A 218 -35.11 -3.35 7.24
N VAL A 219 -33.87 -3.83 7.25
CA VAL A 219 -33.48 -5.23 7.26
C VAL A 219 -32.60 -5.45 8.48
N ALA A 220 -33.14 -6.09 9.51
CA ALA A 220 -32.38 -6.47 10.70
C ALA A 220 -31.63 -7.77 10.44
N MET A 221 -30.30 -7.74 10.56
CA MET A 221 -29.43 -8.90 10.30
C MET A 221 -28.62 -9.29 11.53
N ASN A 222 -28.41 -10.60 11.71
CA ASN A 222 -27.48 -11.15 12.70
C ASN A 222 -26.89 -12.48 12.21
N ALA A 223 -25.59 -12.68 12.43
CA ALA A 223 -24.88 -13.91 12.07
C ALA A 223 -25.13 -14.42 10.63
N GLY A 224 -25.27 -13.51 9.67
CA GLY A 224 -25.52 -13.85 8.27
C GLY A 224 -26.97 -14.21 7.93
N GLU A 225 -27.91 -14.00 8.86
CA GLU A 225 -29.36 -14.26 8.70
C GLU A 225 -30.18 -12.96 8.82
N VAL A 226 -31.33 -12.92 8.16
CA VAL A 226 -32.32 -11.83 8.30
C VAL A 226 -33.27 -12.18 9.44
N LEU A 227 -33.31 -11.33 10.46
CA LEU A 227 -34.16 -11.50 11.65
C LEU A 227 -35.59 -10.97 11.41
N ALA A 228 -35.68 -9.77 10.84
CA ALA A 228 -36.94 -9.10 10.55
C ALA A 228 -36.75 -8.04 9.47
N THR A 229 -37.87 -7.67 8.84
CA THR A 229 -37.92 -6.60 7.84
C THR A 229 -39.17 -5.76 8.03
N GLY A 230 -39.09 -4.45 7.84
CA GLY A 230 -40.22 -3.54 8.00
C GLY A 230 -39.77 -2.11 8.24
N SER A 231 -40.70 -1.18 8.45
CA SER A 231 -40.36 0.18 8.90
C SER A 231 -39.87 0.19 10.36
N ALA A 232 -39.19 1.25 10.78
CA ALA A 232 -38.76 1.41 12.18
C ALA A 232 -39.95 1.37 13.16
N GLU A 233 -41.12 1.85 12.76
CA GLU A 233 -42.33 1.78 13.57
C GLU A 233 -42.88 0.35 13.66
N GLU A 234 -42.92 -0.38 12.55
CA GLU A 234 -43.35 -1.80 12.52
C GLU A 234 -42.46 -2.67 13.43
N LEU A 235 -41.14 -2.47 13.38
CA LEU A 235 -40.21 -3.23 14.22
C LEU A 235 -40.39 -2.91 15.72
N ARG A 236 -40.62 -1.64 16.08
CA ARG A 236 -40.91 -1.23 17.48
C ARG A 236 -42.23 -1.81 17.97
N GLN A 237 -43.27 -1.79 17.14
CA GLN A 237 -44.58 -2.37 17.48
C GLN A 237 -44.50 -3.89 17.63
N GLN A 238 -43.79 -4.58 16.74
CA GLN A 238 -43.59 -6.03 16.78
C GLN A 238 -42.90 -6.49 18.08
N THR A 239 -42.00 -5.66 18.61
CA THR A 239 -41.17 -5.97 19.78
C THR A 239 -41.61 -5.26 21.05
N GLN A 240 -42.67 -4.44 20.99
CA GLN A 240 -43.17 -3.61 22.10
C GLN A 240 -42.08 -2.76 22.76
N SER A 241 -41.19 -2.17 21.96
CA SER A 241 -40.02 -1.41 22.43
C SER A 241 -40.19 0.09 22.22
N ALA A 242 -39.54 0.91 23.05
CA ALA A 242 -39.64 2.37 22.94
C ALA A 242 -38.72 2.91 21.84
N THR A 243 -37.54 2.32 21.69
CA THR A 243 -36.53 2.71 20.70
C THR A 243 -36.27 1.61 19.68
N LEU A 244 -35.71 1.98 18.51
CA LEU A 244 -35.33 0.99 17.50
C LEU A 244 -34.18 0.08 17.98
N GLU A 245 -33.30 0.59 18.84
CA GLU A 245 -32.21 -0.19 19.43
C GLU A 245 -32.73 -1.32 20.34
N GLU A 246 -33.67 -1.00 21.23
CA GLU A 246 -34.37 -1.99 22.06
C GLU A 246 -35.11 -3.02 21.20
N ALA A 247 -35.79 -2.57 20.13
CA ALA A 247 -36.48 -3.44 19.19
C ALA A 247 -35.50 -4.43 18.54
N PHE A 248 -34.34 -3.95 18.08
CA PHE A 248 -33.31 -4.80 17.49
C PHE A 248 -32.77 -5.83 18.50
N ILE A 249 -32.47 -5.41 19.74
CA ILE A 249 -32.01 -6.31 20.80
C ILE A 249 -33.06 -7.40 21.07
N ASN A 250 -34.35 -7.04 21.10
CA ASN A 250 -35.44 -7.97 21.32
C ASN A 250 -35.62 -8.99 20.18
N LEU A 251 -35.15 -8.69 18.97
CA LEU A 251 -35.12 -9.60 17.82
C LEU A 251 -33.93 -10.58 17.84
N LEU A 252 -32.86 -10.31 18.60
CA LEU A 252 -31.69 -11.19 18.67
C LEU A 252 -32.04 -12.59 19.23
N PRO A 253 -31.25 -13.64 18.98
CA PRO A 253 -31.45 -14.95 19.60
C PRO A 253 -31.42 -14.89 21.14
N GLN A 254 -32.17 -15.78 21.82
CA GLN A 254 -32.36 -15.75 23.28
C GLN A 254 -31.04 -15.77 24.07
N ALA A 255 -30.05 -16.54 23.63
CA ALA A 255 -28.74 -16.61 24.28
C ALA A 255 -27.99 -15.27 24.26
N GLN A 256 -28.10 -14.50 23.17
CA GLN A 256 -27.49 -13.18 23.05
C GLN A 256 -28.29 -12.13 23.84
N ARG A 257 -29.63 -12.24 23.85
CA ARG A 257 -30.50 -11.40 24.69
C ARG A 257 -30.18 -11.54 26.19
N GLN A 258 -30.00 -12.77 26.68
CA GLN A 258 -29.67 -13.02 28.09
C GLN A 258 -28.28 -12.51 28.48
N ALA A 259 -27.35 -12.46 27.53
CA ALA A 259 -26.01 -11.91 27.74
C ALA A 259 -25.99 -10.37 27.74
N HIS A 260 -27.01 -9.72 27.14
CA HIS A 260 -27.15 -8.28 27.12
C HIS A 260 -27.84 -7.80 28.40
N GLN A 261 -27.18 -6.91 29.14
CA GLN A 261 -27.73 -6.20 30.29
C GLN A 261 -27.58 -4.71 30.03
N ALA A 262 -28.67 -3.95 30.20
CA ALA A 262 -28.61 -2.50 30.10
C ALA A 262 -27.61 -1.96 31.14
N VAL A 263 -26.68 -1.13 30.68
CA VAL A 263 -25.66 -0.54 31.56
C VAL A 263 -26.32 0.49 32.46
N VAL A 264 -26.45 0.16 33.75
CA VAL A 264 -26.88 1.13 34.76
C VAL A 264 -25.65 1.81 35.31
N ILE A 265 -25.59 3.13 35.21
CA ILE A 265 -24.46 3.93 35.73
C ILE A 265 -24.81 4.38 37.14
N PRO A 266 -24.14 3.85 38.17
CA PRO A 266 -24.36 4.32 39.53
C PRO A 266 -23.98 5.80 39.62
N PRO A 267 -24.76 6.63 40.32
CA PRO A 267 -24.50 8.06 40.43
C PRO A 267 -23.13 8.31 41.05
N TYR A 268 -22.37 9.22 40.44
CA TYR A 268 -21.08 9.66 40.98
C TYR A 268 -21.29 10.50 42.25
N GLN A 269 -20.63 10.11 43.33
CA GLN A 269 -20.60 10.87 44.59
C GLN A 269 -19.18 11.42 44.79
N PRO A 270 -18.98 12.75 44.75
CA PRO A 270 -17.67 13.35 44.99
C PRO A 270 -17.33 13.27 46.49
N GLU A 271 -16.65 12.20 46.91
CA GLU A 271 -16.29 11.96 48.33
C GLU A 271 -15.10 12.84 48.80
N ASN A 272 -14.27 13.35 47.88
CA ASN A 272 -13.22 14.35 48.12
C ASN A 272 -12.92 15.06 46.79
N ALA A 273 -12.97 16.40 46.75
CA ALA A 273 -12.78 17.20 45.52
C ALA A 273 -11.31 17.25 45.03
N GLU A 274 -10.53 16.18 45.20
CA GLU A 274 -9.17 16.08 44.71
C GLU A 274 -9.20 16.05 43.17
N ILE A 275 -8.44 16.96 42.55
CA ILE A 275 -8.41 17.11 41.09
C ILE A 275 -7.37 16.16 40.51
N ALA A 276 -7.82 15.25 39.65
CA ALA A 276 -6.96 14.31 38.95
C ALA A 276 -6.36 14.93 37.69
N ILE A 277 -7.16 15.68 36.91
CA ILE A 277 -6.69 16.39 35.69
C ILE A 277 -7.07 17.86 35.78
N GLU A 278 -6.10 18.74 35.53
CA GLU A 278 -6.34 20.17 35.36
C GLU A 278 -5.64 20.68 34.10
N ALA A 279 -6.35 21.46 33.29
CA ALA A 279 -5.81 22.18 32.14
C ALA A 279 -6.14 23.68 32.28
N ARG A 280 -5.14 24.55 32.14
CA ARG A 280 -5.31 26.01 32.16
C ARG A 280 -4.73 26.64 30.90
N ASP A 281 -5.60 27.36 30.18
CA ASP A 281 -5.28 28.07 28.93
C ASP A 281 -4.48 27.22 27.92
N LEU A 282 -4.74 25.92 27.93
CA LEU A 282 -3.94 24.94 27.21
C LEU A 282 -4.10 25.16 25.70
N THR A 283 -2.99 25.41 25.02
CA THR A 283 -2.97 25.82 23.61
C THR A 283 -1.90 25.06 22.83
N MET A 284 -2.26 24.63 21.61
CA MET A 284 -1.36 23.94 20.69
C MET A 284 -1.36 24.57 19.31
N ARG A 285 -0.17 24.99 18.84
CA ARG A 285 0.04 25.57 17.50
C ARG A 285 0.97 24.69 16.66
N PHE A 286 0.53 24.33 15.45
CA PHE A 286 1.33 23.67 14.44
C PHE A 286 1.65 24.67 13.30
N GLY A 287 2.80 25.33 13.39
CA GLY A 287 3.11 26.43 12.48
C GLY A 287 2.09 27.56 12.63
N SER A 288 1.35 27.89 11.56
CA SER A 288 0.29 28.90 11.59
C SER A 288 -1.08 28.38 12.03
N PHE A 289 -1.26 27.07 12.19
CA PHE A 289 -2.55 26.47 12.53
C PHE A 289 -2.67 26.26 14.05
N VAL A 290 -3.71 26.82 14.67
CA VAL A 290 -4.03 26.61 16.08
C VAL A 290 -4.98 25.41 16.20
N ALA A 291 -4.50 24.30 16.77
CA ALA A 291 -5.26 23.06 16.89
C ALA A 291 -6.07 23.00 18.19
N VAL A 292 -5.58 23.64 19.25
CA VAL A 292 -6.24 23.77 20.56
C VAL A 292 -6.00 25.20 21.02
N ASP A 293 -7.04 25.88 21.48
CA ASP A 293 -7.05 27.32 21.77
C ASP A 293 -7.65 27.59 23.16
N HIS A 294 -6.79 27.92 24.13
CA HIS A 294 -7.15 28.31 25.51
C HIS A 294 -8.15 27.36 26.20
N VAL A 295 -7.87 26.05 26.15
CA VAL A 295 -8.75 25.05 26.75
C VAL A 295 -8.58 24.99 28.27
N ASN A 296 -9.70 25.02 28.98
CA ASN A 296 -9.78 25.08 30.44
C ASN A 296 -10.77 24.03 30.98
N PHE A 297 -10.31 23.14 31.87
CA PHE A 297 -11.18 22.20 32.59
C PHE A 297 -10.50 21.61 33.84
N ARG A 298 -11.33 21.07 34.74
CA ARG A 298 -10.92 20.37 35.97
C ARG A 298 -11.76 19.12 36.16
N ILE A 299 -11.09 17.99 36.36
CA ILE A 299 -11.69 16.65 36.48
C ILE A 299 -11.32 16.07 37.85
N PRO A 300 -12.27 16.04 38.80
CA PRO A 300 -12.16 15.29 40.04
C PRO A 300 -11.83 13.81 39.90
N ARG A 301 -11.24 13.23 40.95
CA ARG A 301 -10.92 11.81 41.02
C ARG A 301 -12.17 10.92 40.97
N GLY A 302 -12.14 9.88 40.15
CA GLY A 302 -13.21 8.88 40.00
C GLY A 302 -14.34 9.30 39.07
N GLU A 303 -14.33 10.54 38.56
CA GLU A 303 -15.28 11.03 37.56
C GLU A 303 -15.03 10.37 36.19
N ILE A 304 -16.12 10.02 35.48
CA ILE A 304 -16.10 9.70 34.06
C ILE A 304 -16.39 10.98 33.29
N PHE A 305 -15.36 11.61 32.75
CA PHE A 305 -15.46 12.87 32.03
C PHE A 305 -15.38 12.66 30.51
N GLY A 306 -16.45 13.03 29.81
CA GLY A 306 -16.55 12.93 28.36
C GLY A 306 -16.05 14.18 27.64
N PHE A 307 -15.12 14.01 26.71
CA PHE A 307 -14.66 15.06 25.81
C PHE A 307 -15.33 14.89 24.45
N LEU A 308 -16.43 15.60 24.25
CA LEU A 308 -17.30 15.49 23.09
C LEU A 308 -16.96 16.58 22.07
N GLY A 309 -16.81 16.23 20.80
CA GLY A 309 -16.51 17.22 19.77
C GLY A 309 -16.40 16.62 18.38
N SER A 310 -16.42 17.47 17.36
CA SER A 310 -16.28 17.03 15.97
C SER A 310 -14.89 16.47 15.67
N ASN A 311 -14.74 15.77 14.54
CA ASN A 311 -13.45 15.26 14.12
C ASN A 311 -12.52 16.41 13.72
N GLY A 312 -11.30 16.38 14.27
CA GLY A 312 -10.33 17.47 14.09
C GLY A 312 -10.57 18.71 14.95
N CYS A 313 -11.47 18.67 15.93
CA CYS A 313 -11.70 19.82 16.83
C CYS A 313 -10.60 20.02 17.89
N GLY A 314 -9.66 19.08 18.04
CA GLY A 314 -8.55 19.17 18.99
C GLY A 314 -8.51 18.08 20.08
N LYS A 315 -9.49 17.15 20.16
CA LYS A 315 -9.60 16.11 21.21
C LYS A 315 -8.30 15.32 21.46
N SER A 316 -7.84 14.59 20.44
CA SER A 316 -6.63 13.79 20.53
C SER A 316 -5.38 14.63 20.77
N THR A 317 -5.35 15.89 20.27
CA THR A 317 -4.25 16.83 20.53
C THR A 317 -4.20 17.21 22.01
N THR A 318 -5.35 17.54 22.61
CA THR A 318 -5.48 17.81 24.05
C THR A 318 -5.04 16.59 24.87
N MET A 319 -5.48 15.39 24.51
CA MET A 319 -5.08 14.15 25.20
C MET A 319 -3.58 13.87 25.11
N LYS A 320 -2.96 14.11 23.94
CA LYS A 320 -1.51 13.98 23.76
C LYS A 320 -0.73 15.00 24.59
N MET A 321 -1.28 16.20 24.79
CA MET A 321 -0.69 17.17 25.71
C MET A 321 -0.79 16.71 27.16
N LEU A 322 -1.95 16.22 27.59
CA LEU A 322 -2.13 15.71 28.96
C LEU A 322 -1.23 14.50 29.28
N THR A 323 -0.96 13.64 28.30
CA THR A 323 -0.06 12.47 28.46
C THR A 323 1.43 12.82 28.32
N GLY A 324 1.76 14.07 28.02
CA GLY A 324 3.14 14.52 27.77
C GLY A 324 3.75 13.93 26.49
N LEU A 325 2.94 13.41 25.56
CA LEU A 325 3.36 12.95 24.23
C LEU A 325 3.56 14.13 23.27
N LEU A 326 2.92 15.27 23.56
CA LEU A 326 3.03 16.51 22.79
C LEU A 326 3.19 17.68 23.76
N PRO A 327 4.29 18.46 23.71
CA PRO A 327 4.40 19.66 24.54
C PRO A 327 3.39 20.73 24.11
N ALA A 328 2.78 21.40 25.07
CA ALA A 328 1.91 22.55 24.80
C ALA A 328 2.72 23.73 24.25
N SER A 329 2.09 24.54 23.39
CA SER A 329 2.69 25.80 22.89
C SER A 329 2.55 26.92 23.92
N GLU A 330 1.38 27.01 24.56
CA GLU A 330 1.06 27.96 25.62
C GLU A 330 0.14 27.25 26.65
N GLY A 331 0.08 27.78 27.87
CA GLY A 331 -0.70 27.19 28.96
C GLY A 331 0.01 26.01 29.65
N GLU A 332 -0.66 25.47 30.67
CA GLU A 332 -0.11 24.43 31.54
C GLU A 332 -1.16 23.35 31.83
N ALA A 333 -0.70 22.13 32.07
CA ALA A 333 -1.53 20.99 32.46
C ALA A 333 -0.93 20.30 33.68
N TRP A 334 -1.80 19.80 34.56
CA TRP A 334 -1.42 19.06 35.77
C TRP A 334 -2.15 17.73 35.83
N LEU A 335 -1.42 16.70 36.28
CA LEU A 335 -1.95 15.39 36.65
C LEU A 335 -1.67 15.16 38.13
N PHE A 336 -2.71 14.84 38.90
CA PHE A 336 -2.61 14.63 40.35
C PHE A 336 -1.89 15.78 41.09
N GLY A 337 -2.15 17.02 40.66
CA GLY A 337 -1.52 18.23 41.20
C GLY A 337 -0.07 18.50 40.75
N GLN A 338 0.54 17.62 39.95
CA GLN A 338 1.89 17.79 39.41
C GLN A 338 1.84 18.26 37.95
N PRO A 339 2.67 19.25 37.54
CA PRO A 339 2.75 19.67 36.14
C PRO A 339 3.14 18.50 35.24
N VAL A 340 2.54 18.43 34.05
CA VAL A 340 2.88 17.39 33.07
C VAL A 340 4.29 17.61 32.53
N ASP A 341 5.23 16.73 32.90
CA ASP A 341 6.59 16.70 32.34
C ASP A 341 6.77 15.43 31.47
N PRO A 342 7.14 15.55 30.19
CA PRO A 342 7.46 14.41 29.32
C PRO A 342 8.56 13.47 29.85
N LYS A 343 9.39 13.92 30.81
CA LYS A 343 10.48 13.15 31.42
C LYS A 343 10.08 12.43 32.70
N ASP A 344 8.90 12.71 33.25
CA ASP A 344 8.41 12.08 34.47
C ASP A 344 7.79 10.71 34.16
N ILE A 345 8.58 9.65 34.39
CA ILE A 345 8.14 8.27 34.19
C ILE A 345 7.20 7.80 35.30
N ASP A 346 7.28 8.37 36.49
CA ASP A 346 6.49 7.93 37.65
C ASP A 346 5.04 8.37 37.51
N THR A 347 4.80 9.59 37.01
CA THR A 347 3.44 10.03 36.64
C THR A 347 2.85 9.15 35.53
N ARG A 348 3.65 8.75 34.53
CA ARG A 348 3.18 7.85 33.44
C ARG A 348 2.82 6.46 33.92
N ARG A 349 3.50 5.94 34.94
CA ARG A 349 3.14 4.66 35.58
C ARG A 349 1.80 4.71 36.30
N ARG A 350 1.23 5.90 36.57
CA ARG A 350 -0.08 6.07 37.22
C ARG A 350 -1.22 6.27 36.22
N VAL A 351 -0.90 6.40 34.93
CA VAL A 351 -1.87 6.66 33.85
C VAL A 351 -1.92 5.47 32.90
N GLY A 352 -3.11 4.99 32.59
CA GLY A 352 -3.35 4.12 31.44
C GLY A 352 -3.79 4.96 30.25
N TYR A 353 -3.23 4.70 29.08
CA TYR A 353 -3.55 5.42 27.85
C TYR A 353 -3.95 4.44 26.76
N MET A 354 -5.08 4.70 26.12
CA MET A 354 -5.56 3.98 24.95
C MET A 354 -5.67 4.98 23.80
N SER A 355 -4.81 4.82 22.79
CA SER A 355 -4.81 5.69 21.61
C SER A 355 -5.87 5.28 20.59
N GLN A 356 -6.27 6.23 19.73
CA GLN A 356 -7.21 5.99 18.62
C GLN A 356 -6.72 4.94 17.62
N ALA A 357 -5.43 4.93 17.30
CA ALA A 357 -4.79 3.83 16.56
C ALA A 357 -4.40 2.73 17.54
N PHE A 358 -4.66 1.47 17.19
CA PHE A 358 -4.44 0.33 18.09
C PHE A 358 -3.03 0.34 18.70
N SER A 359 -2.95 0.26 20.03
CA SER A 359 -1.70 0.19 20.79
C SER A 359 -1.14 -1.25 20.92
N LEU A 360 -1.77 -2.22 20.25
CA LEU A 360 -1.44 -3.64 20.34
C LEU A 360 -0.37 -4.04 19.32
N TYR A 361 0.46 -5.01 19.69
CA TYR A 361 1.37 -5.65 18.75
C TYR A 361 0.60 -6.76 18.02
N ASN A 362 0.36 -6.55 16.73
CA ASN A 362 -0.47 -7.42 15.90
C ASN A 362 0.15 -8.81 15.66
N GLU A 363 1.47 -8.91 15.78
CA GLU A 363 2.25 -10.14 15.61
C GLU A 363 2.32 -10.99 16.89
N LEU A 364 1.82 -10.47 18.02
CA LEU A 364 1.79 -11.16 19.30
C LEU A 364 0.36 -11.61 19.62
N THR A 365 0.20 -12.78 20.24
CA THR A 365 -1.11 -13.26 20.72
C THR A 365 -1.70 -12.36 21.81
N VAL A 366 -2.98 -12.54 22.14
CA VAL A 366 -3.65 -11.85 23.26
C VAL A 366 -2.85 -12.00 24.56
N ARG A 367 -2.47 -13.24 24.93
CA ARG A 367 -1.66 -13.53 26.11
C ARG A 367 -0.31 -12.82 26.05
N GLN A 368 0.40 -12.92 24.92
CA GLN A 368 1.72 -12.29 24.76
C GLN A 368 1.65 -10.76 24.85
N ASN A 369 0.58 -10.13 24.35
CA ASN A 369 0.37 -8.69 24.52
C ASN A 369 0.22 -8.32 25.99
N LEU A 370 -0.57 -9.07 26.77
CA LEU A 370 -0.73 -8.84 28.21
C LEU A 370 0.61 -9.03 28.96
N GLU A 371 1.32 -10.13 28.72
CA GLU A 371 2.62 -10.41 29.34
C GLU A 371 3.66 -9.33 29.01
N LEU A 372 3.73 -8.89 27.75
CA LEU A 372 4.65 -7.84 27.33
C LEU A 372 4.37 -6.53 28.07
N HIS A 373 3.11 -6.09 28.13
CA HIS A 373 2.77 -4.84 28.81
C HIS A 373 2.98 -4.93 30.32
N ALA A 374 2.68 -6.08 30.95
CA ALA A 374 3.02 -6.31 32.35
C ALA A 374 4.53 -6.14 32.62
N ARG A 375 5.39 -6.66 31.74
CA ARG A 375 6.85 -6.48 31.83
C ARG A 375 7.28 -5.03 31.59
N LEU A 376 6.71 -4.35 30.60
CA LEU A 376 7.02 -2.95 30.28
C LEU A 376 6.67 -2.00 31.44
N PHE A 377 5.61 -2.30 32.19
CA PHE A 377 5.25 -1.57 33.41
C PHE A 377 5.95 -2.08 34.68
N HIS A 378 6.92 -2.98 34.55
CA HIS A 378 7.73 -3.52 35.64
C HIS A 378 6.92 -4.24 36.74
N ILE A 379 5.83 -4.91 36.38
CA ILE A 379 5.15 -5.82 37.30
C ILE A 379 6.12 -6.97 37.65
N PRO A 380 6.27 -7.33 38.94
CA PRO A 380 7.18 -8.42 39.35
C PRO A 380 6.90 -9.72 38.59
N GLU A 381 7.94 -10.38 38.10
CA GLU A 381 7.80 -11.55 37.21
C GLU A 381 6.96 -12.69 37.83
N ALA A 382 7.00 -12.85 39.15
CA ALA A 382 6.19 -13.82 39.88
C ALA A 382 4.68 -13.49 39.90
N GLU A 383 4.30 -12.23 39.74
CA GLU A 383 2.90 -11.77 39.74
C GLU A 383 2.27 -11.76 38.34
N ILE A 384 3.09 -11.72 37.29
CA ILE A 384 2.62 -11.60 35.90
C ILE A 384 1.60 -12.69 35.54
N PRO A 385 1.82 -13.99 35.80
CA PRO A 385 0.86 -15.03 35.42
C PRO A 385 -0.51 -14.84 36.07
N ALA A 386 -0.53 -14.47 37.36
CA ALA A 386 -1.77 -14.22 38.10
C ALA A 386 -2.49 -12.97 37.57
N ARG A 387 -1.74 -11.90 37.27
CA ARG A 387 -2.29 -10.67 36.71
C ARG A 387 -2.86 -10.87 35.30
N VAL A 388 -2.17 -11.64 34.46
CA VAL A 388 -2.63 -11.97 33.10
C VAL A 388 -3.91 -12.81 33.15
N ALA A 389 -4.00 -13.78 34.06
CA ALA A 389 -5.22 -14.57 34.28
C ALA A 389 -6.39 -13.68 34.74
N GLU A 390 -6.14 -12.80 35.71
CA GLU A 390 -7.14 -11.82 36.20
C GLU A 390 -7.65 -10.92 35.06
N MET A 391 -6.76 -10.38 34.22
CA MET A 391 -7.17 -9.55 33.07
C MET A 391 -7.92 -10.37 32.02
N SER A 392 -7.51 -11.61 31.77
CA SER A 392 -8.19 -12.46 30.78
C SER A 392 -9.61 -12.80 31.23
N GLU A 393 -9.82 -13.09 32.51
CA GLU A 393 -11.14 -13.33 33.09
C GLU A 393 -12.00 -12.06 33.12
N ARG A 394 -11.48 -10.98 33.71
CA ARG A 394 -12.23 -9.72 33.88
C ARG A 394 -12.69 -9.12 32.56
N PHE A 395 -11.87 -9.21 31.52
CA PHE A 395 -12.17 -8.67 30.19
C PHE A 395 -12.77 -9.72 29.23
N LYS A 396 -13.07 -10.94 29.72
CA LYS A 396 -13.65 -12.07 28.96
C LYS A 396 -12.88 -12.38 27.68
N LEU A 397 -11.57 -12.63 27.83
CA LEU A 397 -10.60 -12.93 26.77
C LEU A 397 -10.13 -14.40 26.78
N ASN A 398 -10.59 -15.22 27.74
CA ASN A 398 -10.10 -16.59 27.93
C ASN A 398 -10.18 -17.48 26.67
N ASP A 399 -11.27 -17.34 25.90
CA ASP A 399 -11.51 -18.15 24.70
C ASP A 399 -10.57 -17.80 23.53
N VAL A 400 -9.83 -16.69 23.62
CA VAL A 400 -9.02 -16.14 22.53
C VAL A 400 -7.57 -15.84 22.93
N GLU A 401 -7.10 -16.36 24.07
CA GLU A 401 -5.77 -16.05 24.62
C GLU A 401 -4.61 -16.31 23.64
N ASP A 402 -4.72 -17.34 22.80
CA ASP A 402 -3.66 -17.75 21.86
C ASP A 402 -3.91 -17.28 20.41
N VAL A 403 -4.84 -16.32 20.23
CA VAL A 403 -5.21 -15.77 18.92
C VAL A 403 -4.48 -14.45 18.66
N LEU A 404 -4.16 -14.16 17.40
CA LEU A 404 -3.54 -12.88 17.00
C LEU A 404 -4.60 -11.76 16.92
N PRO A 405 -4.31 -10.53 17.41
CA PRO A 405 -5.25 -9.40 17.42
C PRO A 405 -5.92 -9.14 16.08
N GLU A 406 -5.20 -9.19 14.95
CA GLU A 406 -5.78 -8.90 13.61
C GLU A 406 -6.94 -9.82 13.21
N SER A 407 -7.01 -11.03 13.78
CA SER A 407 -8.07 -11.98 13.50
C SER A 407 -9.29 -11.85 14.43
N LEU A 408 -9.20 -10.99 15.45
CA LEU A 408 -10.27 -10.78 16.42
C LEU A 408 -11.29 -9.73 15.95
N PRO A 409 -12.59 -9.93 16.27
CA PRO A 409 -13.60 -8.88 16.12
C PRO A 409 -13.19 -7.59 16.84
N LEU A 410 -13.60 -6.45 16.28
CA LEU A 410 -13.23 -5.12 16.78
C LEU A 410 -13.54 -4.94 18.27
N GLY A 411 -14.74 -5.30 18.73
CA GLY A 411 -15.09 -5.23 20.15
C GLY A 411 -14.16 -6.03 21.07
N ILE A 412 -13.69 -7.20 20.64
CA ILE A 412 -12.73 -8.00 21.42
C ILE A 412 -11.35 -7.34 21.45
N ARG A 413 -10.90 -6.77 20.32
CA ARG A 413 -9.65 -6.00 20.28
C ARG A 413 -9.68 -4.79 21.21
N GLN A 414 -10.80 -4.06 21.27
CA GLN A 414 -10.94 -2.93 22.20
C GLN A 414 -10.91 -3.38 23.66
N ARG A 415 -11.56 -4.51 24.00
CA ARG A 415 -11.44 -5.09 25.35
C ARG A 415 -10.01 -5.47 25.71
N LEU A 416 -9.25 -6.07 24.78
CA LEU A 416 -7.82 -6.34 24.98
C LEU A 416 -7.03 -5.04 25.15
N SER A 417 -7.29 -4.01 24.34
CA SER A 417 -6.63 -2.72 24.46
C SER A 417 -6.88 -2.07 25.82
N LEU A 418 -8.12 -2.14 26.33
CA LEU A 418 -8.46 -1.67 27.66
C LEU A 418 -7.77 -2.52 28.75
N ALA A 419 -7.76 -3.85 28.61
CA ALA A 419 -7.09 -4.76 29.54
C ALA A 419 -5.59 -4.47 29.66
N VAL A 420 -4.93 -4.22 28.52
CA VAL A 420 -3.54 -3.79 28.44
C VAL A 420 -3.34 -2.43 29.13
N ALA A 421 -4.24 -1.46 28.89
CA ALA A 421 -4.16 -0.13 29.49
C ALA A 421 -4.34 -0.12 31.01
N VAL A 422 -5.00 -1.13 31.59
CA VAL A 422 -5.20 -1.26 33.05
C VAL A 422 -4.30 -2.30 33.72
N ILE A 423 -3.43 -2.97 32.97
CA ILE A 423 -2.67 -4.11 33.50
C ILE A 423 -1.80 -3.74 34.70
N HIS A 424 -1.32 -2.51 34.75
CA HIS A 424 -0.48 -1.94 35.80
C HIS A 424 -1.24 -1.22 36.92
N ARG A 425 -2.59 -1.35 36.97
CA ARG A 425 -3.47 -0.73 37.98
C ARG A 425 -3.35 0.81 38.03
N PRO A 426 -3.61 1.51 36.91
CA PRO A 426 -3.52 2.96 36.87
C PRO A 426 -4.59 3.62 37.75
N GLU A 427 -4.31 4.83 38.25
CA GLU A 427 -5.26 5.68 38.97
C GLU A 427 -6.16 6.48 38.01
N MET A 428 -5.74 6.60 36.74
CA MET A 428 -6.43 7.34 35.70
C MET A 428 -6.32 6.64 34.35
N LEU A 429 -7.40 6.71 33.57
CA LEU A 429 -7.44 6.28 32.18
C LEU A 429 -7.73 7.45 31.25
N ILE A 430 -6.95 7.57 30.18
CA ILE A 430 -7.21 8.46 29.06
C ILE A 430 -7.52 7.59 27.85
N LEU A 431 -8.77 7.66 27.36
CA LEU A 431 -9.29 6.79 26.31
C LEU A 431 -9.68 7.62 25.09
N ASP A 432 -8.96 7.48 23.98
CA ASP A 432 -9.23 8.23 22.75
C ASP A 432 -10.13 7.44 21.79
N GLU A 433 -11.42 7.78 21.73
CA GLU A 433 -12.47 7.13 20.93
C GLU A 433 -12.51 5.59 21.03
N PRO A 434 -12.55 5.03 22.26
CA PRO A 434 -12.26 3.61 22.50
C PRO A 434 -13.30 2.64 21.90
N THR A 435 -14.50 3.13 21.61
CA THR A 435 -15.67 2.37 21.14
C THR A 435 -16.04 2.71 19.70
N SER A 436 -15.22 3.51 19.01
CA SER A 436 -15.42 3.87 17.61
C SER A 436 -15.48 2.62 16.72
N GLY A 437 -16.57 2.48 15.97
CA GLY A 437 -16.83 1.32 15.11
C GLY A 437 -17.22 0.03 15.85
N VAL A 438 -17.39 0.05 17.17
CA VAL A 438 -17.85 -1.13 17.92
C VAL A 438 -19.38 -1.20 17.86
N ASP A 439 -19.93 -2.41 17.68
CA ASP A 439 -21.37 -2.67 17.68
C ASP A 439 -22.02 -2.36 19.04
N PRO A 440 -23.33 -2.07 19.10
CA PRO A 440 -24.00 -1.65 20.34
C PRO A 440 -23.83 -2.62 21.51
N VAL A 441 -23.94 -3.93 21.26
CA VAL A 441 -23.86 -4.94 22.33
C VAL A 441 -22.44 -4.99 22.92
N ALA A 442 -21.42 -5.01 22.06
CA ALA A 442 -20.03 -4.98 22.51
C ALA A 442 -19.67 -3.63 23.15
N ARG A 443 -20.26 -2.52 22.69
CA ARG A 443 -20.11 -1.18 23.28
C ARG A 443 -20.66 -1.12 24.70
N ASP A 444 -21.84 -1.69 24.94
CA ASP A 444 -22.44 -1.74 26.29
C ASP A 444 -21.60 -2.56 27.26
N MET A 445 -21.10 -3.71 26.82
CA MET A 445 -20.15 -4.49 27.62
C MET A 445 -18.87 -3.70 27.92
N PHE A 446 -18.36 -2.92 26.95
CA PHE A 446 -17.20 -2.06 27.16
C PHE A 446 -17.50 -0.95 28.18
N TRP A 447 -18.68 -0.33 28.09
CA TRP A 447 -19.13 0.67 29.07
C TRP A 447 -19.29 0.08 30.47
N GLN A 448 -19.81 -1.14 30.60
CA GLN A 448 -19.88 -1.82 31.90
C GLN A 448 -18.48 -1.96 32.53
N LEU A 449 -17.47 -2.33 31.75
CA LEU A 449 -16.08 -2.42 32.23
C LEU A 449 -15.55 -1.06 32.71
N MET A 450 -15.84 0.02 31.97
CA MET A 450 -15.45 1.38 32.38
C MET A 450 -16.16 1.84 33.66
N VAL A 451 -17.46 1.54 33.78
CA VAL A 451 -18.23 1.83 34.99
C VAL A 451 -17.67 1.06 36.18
N ASP A 452 -17.34 -0.22 36.02
CA ASP A 452 -16.74 -1.03 37.08
C ASP A 452 -15.37 -0.46 37.50
N LEU A 453 -14.51 -0.08 36.54
CA LEU A 453 -13.22 0.56 36.82
C LEU A 453 -13.39 1.89 37.57
N SER A 454 -14.33 2.73 37.17
CA SER A 454 -14.57 4.02 37.84
C SER A 454 -15.18 3.86 39.23
N ARG A 455 -16.21 3.02 39.37
CA ARG A 455 -17.01 2.94 40.60
C ARG A 455 -16.39 2.01 41.64
N GLN A 456 -15.87 0.86 41.23
CA GLN A 456 -15.28 -0.14 42.13
C GLN A 456 -13.81 0.15 42.40
N ASP A 457 -13.02 0.42 41.35
CA ASP A 457 -11.58 0.63 41.48
C ASP A 457 -11.19 2.11 41.69
N LYS A 458 -12.17 3.02 41.68
CA LYS A 458 -11.99 4.48 41.86
C LYS A 458 -11.05 5.11 40.83
N VAL A 459 -10.99 4.55 39.62
CA VAL A 459 -10.20 5.05 38.50
C VAL A 459 -10.87 6.27 37.88
N THR A 460 -10.10 7.34 37.64
CA THR A 460 -10.62 8.52 36.93
C THR A 460 -10.59 8.27 35.42
N ILE A 461 -11.66 8.51 34.69
CA ILE A 461 -11.73 8.20 33.26
C ILE A 461 -11.94 9.48 32.45
N PHE A 462 -10.98 9.81 31.60
CA PHE A 462 -11.09 10.86 30.60
C PHE A 462 -11.26 10.23 29.22
N ILE A 463 -12.48 10.24 28.70
CA ILE A 463 -12.85 9.58 27.45
C ILE A 463 -13.19 10.61 26.38
N SER A 464 -12.66 10.47 25.17
CA SER A 464 -13.15 11.22 24.01
C SER A 464 -14.19 10.35 23.30
N THR A 465 -15.28 10.99 22.89
CA THR A 465 -16.29 10.33 22.07
C THR A 465 -16.87 11.33 21.08
N HIS A 466 -17.50 10.81 20.04
CA HIS A 466 -18.35 11.57 19.13
C HIS A 466 -19.77 10.97 19.09
N PHE A 467 -20.08 10.01 19.96
CA PHE A 467 -21.39 9.39 20.11
C PHE A 467 -22.18 10.04 21.25
N MET A 468 -23.42 10.46 20.97
CA MET A 468 -24.25 11.12 21.97
C MET A 468 -24.64 10.17 23.10
N ASN A 469 -25.04 8.93 22.78
CA ASN A 469 -25.43 7.92 23.78
C ASN A 469 -24.29 7.56 24.74
N GLU A 470 -23.04 7.79 24.34
CA GLU A 470 -21.86 7.66 25.21
C GLU A 470 -21.61 8.90 26.05
N ALA A 471 -21.80 10.08 25.47
CA ALA A 471 -21.73 11.34 26.20
C ALA A 471 -22.81 11.42 27.28
N GLU A 472 -24.01 10.90 27.03
CA GLU A 472 -25.10 10.78 28.01
C GLU A 472 -24.76 9.87 29.19
N ARG A 473 -23.85 8.91 28.99
CA ARG A 473 -23.33 7.99 30.01
C ARG A 473 -22.21 8.60 30.86
N CYS A 474 -21.65 9.74 30.46
CA CYS A 474 -20.60 10.41 31.21
C CYS A 474 -21.20 11.19 32.39
N ASP A 475 -20.44 11.29 33.49
CA ASP A 475 -20.85 12.08 34.65
C ASP A 475 -20.93 13.57 34.29
N ARG A 476 -19.93 14.04 33.55
CA ARG A 476 -19.87 15.38 32.95
C ARG A 476 -19.24 15.31 31.59
N ILE A 477 -19.61 16.25 30.73
CA ILE A 477 -19.05 16.39 29.40
C ILE A 477 -18.52 17.81 29.14
N SER A 478 -17.62 17.90 28.17
CA SER A 478 -17.15 19.15 27.60
C SER A 478 -17.32 19.10 26.08
N LEU A 479 -18.03 20.09 25.55
CA LEU A 479 -18.31 20.25 24.14
C LEU A 479 -17.17 21.05 23.50
N MET A 480 -16.49 20.48 22.52
CA MET A 480 -15.35 21.10 21.84
C MET A 480 -15.63 21.31 20.35
N HIS A 481 -15.28 22.50 19.84
CA HIS A 481 -15.31 22.82 18.42
C HIS A 481 -14.17 23.75 18.04
N ALA A 482 -13.53 23.50 16.89
CA ALA A 482 -12.49 24.35 16.31
C ALA A 482 -11.40 24.79 17.32
N GLY A 483 -10.92 23.86 18.16
CA GLY A 483 -9.88 24.12 19.16
C GLY A 483 -10.38 24.64 20.51
N LYS A 484 -11.66 25.01 20.64
CA LYS A 484 -12.23 25.68 21.82
C LYS A 484 -13.25 24.81 22.55
N VAL A 485 -13.32 24.97 23.87
CA VAL A 485 -14.43 24.45 24.67
C VAL A 485 -15.61 25.42 24.57
N LEU A 486 -16.74 24.92 24.06
CA LEU A 486 -17.98 25.68 23.89
C LEU A 486 -18.80 25.70 25.18
N ALA A 487 -18.92 24.56 25.85
CA ALA A 487 -19.64 24.40 27.11
C ALA A 487 -19.15 23.16 27.86
N SER A 488 -19.32 23.15 29.18
CA SER A 488 -19.09 21.98 30.01
C SER A 488 -20.11 21.91 31.15
N GLY A 489 -20.58 20.72 31.47
CA GLY A 489 -21.64 20.46 32.44
C GLY A 489 -22.07 19.00 32.41
N THR A 490 -23.11 18.66 33.17
CA THR A 490 -23.77 17.34 32.99
C THR A 490 -24.54 17.32 31.67
N PRO A 491 -24.76 16.15 31.05
CA PRO A 491 -25.57 16.05 29.83
C PRO A 491 -26.94 16.73 29.96
N GLN A 492 -27.65 16.48 31.08
CA GLN A 492 -28.96 17.06 31.35
C GLN A 492 -28.91 18.60 31.47
N GLU A 493 -27.93 19.15 32.19
CA GLU A 493 -27.76 20.60 32.33
C GLU A 493 -27.55 21.29 30.97
N LEU A 494 -26.82 20.66 30.05
CA LEU A 494 -26.55 21.23 28.73
C LEU A 494 -27.79 21.21 27.82
N VAL A 495 -28.62 20.17 27.91
CA VAL A 495 -29.91 20.08 27.22
C VAL A 495 -30.86 21.14 27.73
N GLU A 496 -31.02 21.27 29.06
CA GLU A 496 -31.89 22.26 29.69
C GLU A 496 -31.46 23.70 29.36
N LYS A 497 -30.15 23.99 29.40
CA LYS A 497 -29.61 25.32 29.05
C LYS A 497 -29.92 25.75 27.62
N ARG A 498 -30.05 24.80 26.69
CA ARG A 498 -30.37 25.08 25.28
C ARG A 498 -31.85 24.91 24.94
N GLY A 499 -32.66 24.34 25.84
CA GLY A 499 -34.08 24.07 25.58
C GLY A 499 -34.30 23.06 24.45
N ALA A 500 -33.37 22.12 24.26
CA ALA A 500 -33.42 21.10 23.23
C ALA A 500 -34.18 19.84 23.69
N ALA A 501 -34.65 19.00 22.76
CA ALA A 501 -35.30 17.74 23.12
C ALA A 501 -34.27 16.63 23.45
N SER A 502 -33.05 16.73 22.92
CA SER A 502 -31.97 15.75 23.12
C SER A 502 -30.60 16.40 23.27
N LEU A 503 -29.61 15.62 23.74
CA LEU A 503 -28.22 16.07 23.81
C LEU A 503 -27.65 16.37 22.42
N GLU A 504 -28.04 15.61 21.40
CA GLU A 504 -27.60 15.82 20.02
C GLU A 504 -28.04 17.19 19.50
N GLU A 505 -29.33 17.53 19.69
CA GLU A 505 -29.87 18.83 19.28
C GLU A 505 -29.18 19.99 20.01
N ALA A 506 -28.96 19.84 21.32
CA ALA A 506 -28.20 20.83 22.10
C ALA A 506 -26.79 21.02 21.53
N PHE A 507 -26.09 19.92 21.23
CA PHE A 507 -24.75 19.95 20.66
C PHE A 507 -24.72 20.61 19.28
N ILE A 508 -25.64 20.27 18.38
CA ILE A 508 -25.77 20.91 17.06
C ILE A 508 -26.02 22.40 17.21
N ALA A 509 -26.89 22.83 18.14
CA ALA A 509 -27.14 24.24 18.39
C ALA A 509 -25.88 24.98 18.85
N TYR A 510 -25.09 24.42 19.78
CA TYR A 510 -23.79 24.95 20.19
C TYR A 510 -22.82 25.08 19.00
N LEU A 511 -22.78 24.07 18.12
CA LEU A 511 -21.91 24.07 16.94
C LEU A 511 -22.33 25.13 15.91
N GLN A 512 -23.61 25.26 15.60
CA GLN A 512 -24.13 26.23 14.64
C GLN A 512 -23.89 27.68 15.09
N GLU A 513 -24.05 27.95 16.39
CA GLU A 513 -23.72 29.25 16.98
C GLU A 513 -22.23 29.56 16.85
N ALA A 514 -21.36 28.59 17.14
CA ALA A 514 -19.92 28.75 17.06
C ALA A 514 -19.39 28.86 15.62
N ALA A 515 -20.01 28.17 14.66
CA ALA A 515 -19.63 28.20 13.26
C ALA A 515 -20.01 29.53 12.57
N GLY A 516 -20.98 30.27 13.12
CA GLY A 516 -21.61 31.41 12.49
C GLY A 516 -22.46 30.93 11.30
N GLN A 517 -23.75 31.25 11.28
CA GLN A 517 -24.73 30.80 10.27
C GLN A 517 -24.17 30.82 8.85
N SER A 518 -23.64 29.69 8.41
CA SER A 518 -23.28 29.41 7.02
C SER A 518 -24.47 28.69 6.44
N ASN A 519 -25.48 29.47 6.06
CA ASN A 519 -26.48 29.01 5.12
C ASN A 519 -25.73 28.68 3.82
N GLU A 520 -25.37 27.42 3.64
CA GLU A 520 -24.95 26.89 2.34
C GLU A 520 -26.16 27.02 1.42
N ALA A 521 -26.05 27.95 0.47
CA ALA A 521 -27.13 28.32 -0.43
C ALA A 521 -27.59 27.11 -1.27
N GLU A 522 -28.89 26.83 -1.23
CA GLU A 522 -29.55 26.00 -2.22
C GLU A 522 -29.35 26.59 -3.63
N ALA A 523 -28.61 25.88 -4.47
CA ALA A 523 -28.45 26.22 -5.88
C ALA A 523 -29.66 25.70 -6.69
N PRO A 524 -30.18 26.46 -7.67
CA PRO A 524 -31.34 26.08 -8.48
C PRO A 524 -31.00 24.97 -9.51
N PRO A 525 -32.00 24.17 -9.94
CA PRO A 525 -31.81 22.91 -10.63
C PRO A 525 -31.67 23.03 -12.16
N VAL A 526 -30.93 22.10 -12.77
CA VAL A 526 -31.11 21.68 -14.16
C VAL A 526 -31.36 20.17 -14.17
N VAL A 527 -32.56 19.76 -14.60
CA VAL A 527 -32.89 18.35 -14.83
C VAL A 527 -32.18 17.92 -16.11
N HIS A 528 -31.26 16.97 -16.02
CA HIS A 528 -30.64 16.37 -17.19
C HIS A 528 -31.48 15.17 -17.65
N ASP A 529 -31.87 15.16 -18.92
CA ASP A 529 -32.46 13.98 -19.57
C ASP A 529 -31.43 12.85 -19.54
N THR A 530 -31.79 11.75 -18.86
CA THR A 530 -30.99 10.53 -18.76
C THR A 530 -30.98 9.79 -20.09
N THR A 531 -30.15 10.27 -21.03
CA THR A 531 -29.79 9.47 -22.20
C THR A 531 -28.73 8.47 -21.79
N HIS A 532 -29.17 7.28 -21.37
CA HIS A 532 -28.28 6.16 -21.10
C HIS A 532 -27.42 5.89 -22.35
N ALA A 533 -26.12 6.17 -22.26
CA ALA A 533 -25.20 5.91 -23.34
C ALA A 533 -25.22 4.41 -23.70
N PRO A 534 -25.29 4.05 -24.98
CA PRO A 534 -25.50 2.67 -25.40
C PRO A 534 -24.31 1.77 -25.05
N ARG A 535 -24.57 0.46 -25.02
CA ARG A 535 -23.62 -0.64 -24.82
C ARG A 535 -22.26 -0.37 -25.46
N GLN A 536 -21.26 -0.04 -24.66
CA GLN A 536 -19.89 0.17 -25.16
C GLN A 536 -18.95 -0.94 -24.68
N GLY A 537 -18.39 -1.64 -25.67
CA GLY A 537 -17.22 -2.49 -25.54
C GLY A 537 -15.97 -1.67 -25.21
N PHE A 538 -14.82 -2.00 -25.79
CA PHE A 538 -13.57 -1.28 -25.51
C PHE A 538 -13.65 0.22 -25.87
N SER A 539 -13.21 1.09 -24.97
CA SER A 539 -13.25 2.55 -25.06
C SER A 539 -11.87 3.14 -24.77
N LEU A 540 -11.29 3.78 -25.79
CA LEU A 540 -10.03 4.52 -25.66
C LEU A 540 -10.11 5.63 -24.61
N ARG A 541 -11.29 6.23 -24.46
CA ARG A 541 -11.53 7.28 -23.47
C ARG A 541 -11.30 6.79 -22.04
N ARG A 542 -11.81 5.60 -21.70
CA ARG A 542 -11.61 5.00 -20.38
C ARG A 542 -10.14 4.64 -20.15
N LEU A 543 -9.50 4.03 -21.15
CA LEU A 543 -8.08 3.71 -21.12
C LEU A 543 -7.21 4.95 -20.85
N PHE A 544 -7.41 6.04 -21.61
CA PHE A 544 -6.67 7.29 -21.42
C PHE A 544 -6.99 7.96 -20.08
N SER A 545 -8.16 7.72 -19.49
CA SER A 545 -8.51 8.23 -18.17
C SER A 545 -7.69 7.56 -17.07
N TYR A 546 -7.53 6.23 -17.12
CA TYR A 546 -6.59 5.52 -16.23
C TYR A 546 -5.13 5.94 -16.47
N SER A 547 -4.74 6.10 -17.74
CA SER A 547 -3.38 6.54 -18.08
C SER A 547 -3.06 7.93 -17.54
N ARG A 548 -3.98 8.90 -17.69
CA ARG A 548 -3.82 10.25 -17.14
C ARG A 548 -3.76 10.23 -15.62
N ARG A 549 -4.61 9.42 -14.95
CA ARG A 549 -4.61 9.29 -13.49
C ARG A 549 -3.29 8.74 -12.97
N GLU A 550 -2.81 7.65 -13.56
CA GLU A 550 -1.53 7.03 -13.19
C GLU A 550 -0.35 7.98 -13.46
N ALA A 551 -0.36 8.72 -14.58
CA ALA A 551 0.66 9.72 -14.87
C ALA A 551 0.69 10.87 -13.84
N LEU A 552 -0.47 11.35 -13.38
CA LEU A 552 -0.57 12.37 -12.33
C LEU A 552 0.01 11.86 -11.01
N GLU A 553 -0.26 10.60 -10.66
CA GLU A 553 0.31 9.96 -9.48
C GLU A 553 1.82 9.83 -9.58
N LEU A 554 2.35 9.33 -10.69
CA LEU A 554 3.80 9.23 -10.90
C LEU A 554 4.49 10.59 -10.80
N ARG A 555 3.85 11.65 -11.31
CA ARG A 555 4.39 13.01 -11.22
C ARG A 555 4.38 13.57 -9.79
N ARG A 556 3.38 13.21 -8.98
CA ARG A 556 3.21 13.68 -7.60
C ARG A 556 3.90 12.77 -6.56
N ASP A 557 4.44 11.65 -6.99
CA ASP A 557 5.21 10.70 -6.16
C ASP A 557 6.72 10.85 -6.47
N PRO A 558 7.43 11.74 -5.76
CA PRO A 558 8.85 11.99 -6.01
C PRO A 558 9.71 10.78 -5.66
N VAL A 559 9.29 9.95 -4.69
CA VAL A 559 10.05 8.77 -4.26
C VAL A 559 10.04 7.73 -5.37
N ARG A 560 8.87 7.44 -5.94
CA ARG A 560 8.74 6.46 -7.03
C ARG A 560 9.49 6.89 -8.29
N SER A 561 9.36 8.16 -8.69
CA SER A 561 10.07 8.69 -9.86
C SER A 561 11.59 8.73 -9.67
N THR A 562 12.05 9.11 -8.47
CA THR A 562 13.48 9.09 -8.12
C THR A 562 14.03 7.67 -8.11
N LEU A 563 13.32 6.70 -7.52
CA LEU A 563 13.73 5.30 -7.53
C LEU A 563 13.83 4.76 -8.97
N ALA A 564 12.88 5.13 -9.84
CA ALA A 564 12.83 4.69 -11.22
C ALA A 564 14.01 5.19 -12.07
N LEU A 565 14.46 6.44 -11.85
CA LEU A 565 15.48 7.08 -12.68
C LEU A 565 16.86 7.11 -12.02
N MET A 566 16.95 7.50 -10.75
CA MET A 566 18.22 7.58 -10.04
C MET A 566 18.71 6.18 -9.64
N GLY A 567 17.79 5.28 -9.29
CA GLY A 567 18.14 3.89 -8.94
C GLY A 567 18.81 3.14 -10.09
N THR A 568 18.36 3.35 -11.32
CA THR A 568 18.95 2.73 -12.52
C THR A 568 20.31 3.33 -12.85
N VAL A 569 20.48 4.65 -12.72
CA VAL A 569 21.77 5.32 -12.89
C VAL A 569 22.80 4.78 -11.90
N ILE A 570 22.44 4.72 -10.61
CA ILE A 570 23.33 4.22 -9.56
C ILE A 570 23.70 2.75 -9.84
N LEU A 571 22.72 1.90 -10.15
CA LEU A 571 22.99 0.50 -10.41
C LEU A 571 23.81 0.28 -11.68
N MET A 572 23.61 1.12 -12.71
CA MET A 572 24.43 1.12 -13.92
C MET A 572 25.88 1.48 -13.61
N LEU A 573 26.13 2.48 -12.76
CA LEU A 573 27.47 2.87 -12.31
C LEU A 573 28.14 1.75 -11.50
N ILE A 574 27.40 1.17 -10.56
CA ILE A 574 27.89 0.05 -9.73
C ILE A 574 28.24 -1.15 -10.61
N MET A 575 27.36 -1.57 -11.53
CA MET A 575 27.63 -2.72 -12.38
C MET A 575 28.70 -2.44 -13.45
N GLY A 576 28.69 -1.23 -14.02
CA GLY A 576 29.63 -0.83 -15.06
C GLY A 576 31.08 -0.74 -14.55
N TYR A 577 31.30 -0.10 -13.39
CA TYR A 577 32.65 -0.01 -12.80
C TYR A 577 32.99 -1.16 -11.85
N GLY A 578 32.00 -1.76 -11.21
CA GLY A 578 32.21 -2.80 -10.20
C GLY A 578 32.48 -4.19 -10.79
N ILE A 579 32.02 -4.48 -12.01
CA ILE A 579 32.33 -5.73 -12.71
C ILE A 579 33.50 -5.44 -13.68
N SER A 580 34.74 -5.48 -13.20
CA SER A 580 35.93 -5.39 -14.08
C SER A 580 36.68 -6.72 -14.07
N MET A 581 36.84 -7.30 -15.25
CA MET A 581 37.71 -8.46 -15.51
C MET A 581 39.01 -8.03 -16.22
N ASP A 582 39.24 -6.73 -16.36
CA ASP A 582 40.38 -6.19 -17.09
C ASP A 582 41.69 -6.52 -16.35
N VAL A 583 42.65 -7.02 -17.11
CA VAL A 583 43.98 -7.41 -16.63
C VAL A 583 44.94 -6.28 -16.96
N GLU A 584 44.94 -5.25 -16.13
CA GLU A 584 45.91 -4.15 -16.18
C GLU A 584 46.61 -4.06 -14.82
N ASN A 585 47.87 -3.62 -14.80
CA ASN A 585 48.63 -3.37 -13.58
C ASN A 585 48.80 -4.58 -12.64
N LEU A 586 49.00 -5.79 -13.19
CA LEU A 586 49.23 -7.00 -12.40
C LEU A 586 50.55 -6.92 -11.63
N ARG A 587 50.48 -7.04 -10.31
CA ARG A 587 51.66 -7.12 -9.45
C ARG A 587 52.36 -8.45 -9.67
N PHE A 588 53.59 -8.43 -10.18
CA PHE A 588 54.41 -9.62 -10.35
C PHE A 588 55.74 -9.50 -9.64
N ALA A 589 56.32 -10.63 -9.25
CA ALA A 589 57.68 -10.70 -8.73
C ALA A 589 58.42 -11.92 -9.29
N VAL A 590 59.74 -11.83 -9.36
CA VAL A 590 60.60 -12.87 -9.94
C VAL A 590 61.50 -13.48 -8.87
N LEU A 591 61.54 -14.80 -8.82
CA LEU A 591 62.53 -15.61 -8.13
C LEU A 591 63.62 -15.98 -9.15
N ASP A 592 64.65 -15.15 -9.26
CA ASP A 592 65.76 -15.36 -10.22
C ASP A 592 66.91 -16.16 -9.57
N ARG A 593 67.03 -17.44 -9.93
CA ARG A 593 68.13 -18.32 -9.48
C ARG A 593 69.34 -18.32 -10.42
N ASP A 594 69.23 -17.70 -11.59
CA ASP A 594 70.29 -17.64 -12.60
C ASP A 594 71.15 -16.38 -12.44
N GLN A 595 70.50 -15.24 -12.16
CA GLN A 595 71.13 -13.93 -11.94
C GLN A 595 72.10 -13.52 -13.07
N THR A 596 71.80 -13.92 -14.32
CA THR A 596 72.60 -13.56 -15.49
C THR A 596 72.00 -12.38 -16.26
N VAL A 597 72.78 -11.82 -17.19
CA VAL A 597 72.27 -10.77 -18.10
C VAL A 597 71.06 -11.27 -18.90
N SER A 598 71.01 -12.56 -19.24
CA SER A 598 69.89 -13.16 -19.98
C SER A 598 68.61 -13.27 -19.14
N SER A 599 68.72 -13.65 -17.85
CA SER A 599 67.56 -13.71 -16.94
C SER A 599 67.01 -12.31 -16.62
N GLN A 600 67.90 -11.33 -16.45
CA GLN A 600 67.54 -9.93 -16.25
C GLN A 600 66.88 -9.33 -17.50
N ALA A 601 67.41 -9.60 -18.69
CA ALA A 601 66.84 -9.12 -19.95
C ALA A 601 65.44 -9.69 -20.21
N TRP A 602 65.20 -10.96 -19.83
CA TRP A 602 63.87 -11.56 -19.91
C TRP A 602 62.89 -10.87 -18.95
N THR A 603 63.33 -10.63 -17.70
CA THR A 603 62.52 -9.94 -16.68
C THR A 603 62.19 -8.50 -17.08
N LEU A 604 63.15 -7.77 -17.62
CA LEU A 604 62.99 -6.40 -18.15
C LEU A 604 61.99 -6.31 -19.30
N ASN A 605 61.90 -7.35 -20.14
CA ASN A 605 60.89 -7.42 -21.20
C ASN A 605 59.47 -7.49 -20.61
N LEU A 606 59.31 -8.20 -19.49
CA LEU A 606 58.04 -8.33 -18.79
C LEU A 606 57.67 -7.05 -18.03
N SER A 607 58.62 -6.40 -17.34
CA SER A 607 58.38 -5.15 -16.60
C SER A 607 58.18 -3.93 -17.49
N GLY A 608 58.66 -3.98 -18.74
CA GLY A 608 58.40 -2.95 -19.76
C GLY A 608 56.98 -2.96 -20.34
N SER A 609 56.14 -3.92 -19.94
CA SER A 609 54.77 -4.10 -20.43
C SER A 609 53.75 -3.27 -19.63
N ARG A 610 52.70 -2.77 -20.29
CA ARG A 610 51.58 -2.06 -19.63
C ARG A 610 50.74 -2.94 -18.69
N TYR A 611 50.89 -4.27 -18.79
CA TYR A 611 50.04 -5.21 -18.07
C TYR A 611 50.61 -5.62 -16.71
N PHE A 612 51.90 -5.37 -16.45
CA PHE A 612 52.62 -5.89 -15.30
C PHE A 612 53.34 -4.78 -14.54
N ILE A 613 53.23 -4.79 -13.20
CA ILE A 613 53.96 -3.91 -12.30
C ILE A 613 54.91 -4.79 -11.48
N GLU A 614 56.21 -4.59 -11.70
CA GLU A 614 57.25 -5.30 -10.98
C GLU A 614 57.23 -4.91 -9.49
N GLN A 615 57.23 -5.92 -8.62
CA GLN A 615 57.37 -5.80 -7.18
C GLN A 615 58.77 -6.28 -6.77
N PRO A 616 59.22 -5.99 -5.52
CA PRO A 616 60.52 -6.46 -5.04
C PRO A 616 60.70 -7.97 -5.30
N PRO A 617 61.89 -8.40 -5.74
CA PRO A 617 62.16 -9.78 -6.16
C PRO A 617 61.94 -10.77 -5.00
N LEU A 618 61.63 -12.02 -5.35
CA LEU A 618 61.39 -13.10 -4.39
C LEU A 618 62.70 -13.76 -3.99
N THR A 619 62.82 -14.12 -2.71
CA THR A 619 64.04 -14.78 -2.17
C THR A 619 63.87 -16.28 -1.91
N SER A 620 62.63 -16.76 -1.75
CA SER A 620 62.32 -18.15 -1.42
C SER A 620 60.89 -18.55 -1.83
N TYR A 621 60.62 -19.86 -1.90
CA TYR A 621 59.25 -20.37 -2.11
C TYR A 621 58.31 -20.01 -0.96
N ASP A 622 58.79 -19.99 0.29
CA ASP A 622 57.98 -19.59 1.44
C ASP A 622 57.55 -18.11 1.35
N GLU A 623 58.39 -17.26 0.78
CA GLU A 623 58.05 -15.86 0.51
C GLU A 623 57.07 -15.74 -0.66
N LEU A 624 57.26 -16.52 -1.73
CA LEU A 624 56.34 -16.61 -2.86
C LEU A 624 54.93 -16.97 -2.40
N ASP A 625 54.80 -18.08 -1.67
CA ASP A 625 53.52 -18.54 -1.14
C ASP A 625 52.86 -17.52 -0.22
N ARG A 626 53.64 -16.89 0.66
CA ARG A 626 53.14 -15.88 1.60
C ARG A 626 52.62 -14.65 0.87
N ARG A 627 53.37 -14.14 -0.11
CA ARG A 627 53.00 -12.93 -0.88
C ARG A 627 51.86 -13.20 -1.85
N MET A 628 51.74 -14.42 -2.39
CA MET A 628 50.54 -14.81 -3.16
C MET A 628 49.31 -14.93 -2.25
N ARG A 629 49.42 -15.58 -1.09
CA ARG A 629 48.30 -15.69 -0.12
C ARG A 629 47.86 -14.33 0.43
N ALA A 630 48.79 -13.41 0.64
CA ALA A 630 48.50 -12.05 1.09
C ALA A 630 47.93 -11.15 -0.03
N GLY A 631 47.97 -11.60 -1.30
CA GLY A 631 47.57 -10.79 -2.45
C GLY A 631 48.54 -9.66 -2.80
N ASP A 632 49.78 -9.73 -2.31
CA ASP A 632 50.85 -8.77 -2.61
C ASP A 632 51.34 -8.92 -4.06
N ILE A 633 51.31 -10.15 -4.58
CA ILE A 633 51.60 -10.49 -5.97
C ILE A 633 50.52 -11.43 -6.52
N THR A 634 50.16 -11.24 -7.79
CA THR A 634 49.17 -12.06 -8.51
C THR A 634 49.85 -13.05 -9.47
N VAL A 635 51.10 -12.76 -9.84
CA VAL A 635 51.94 -13.59 -10.71
C VAL A 635 53.32 -13.72 -10.07
N ALA A 636 53.83 -14.94 -9.93
CA ALA A 636 55.20 -15.20 -9.53
C ALA A 636 55.92 -15.98 -10.62
N ILE A 637 57.13 -15.56 -10.95
CA ILE A 637 57.93 -16.18 -12.01
C ILE A 637 59.18 -16.77 -11.39
N GLU A 638 59.46 -18.02 -11.70
CA GLU A 638 60.67 -18.71 -11.29
C GLU A 638 61.59 -18.94 -12.50
N ILE A 639 62.80 -18.40 -12.40
CA ILE A 639 63.88 -18.63 -13.36
C ILE A 639 64.82 -19.68 -12.77
N PRO A 640 65.03 -20.84 -13.43
CA PRO A 640 65.87 -21.91 -12.91
C PRO A 640 67.36 -21.55 -12.97
N PRO A 641 68.22 -22.19 -12.17
CA PRO A 641 69.67 -21.96 -12.24
C PRO A 641 70.24 -22.40 -13.59
N ASN A 642 71.22 -21.66 -14.10
CA ASN A 642 71.88 -21.85 -15.41
C ASN A 642 71.03 -21.49 -16.64
N PHE A 643 69.89 -20.82 -16.47
CA PHE A 643 69.00 -20.37 -17.55
C PHE A 643 69.76 -19.71 -18.72
N GLY A 644 70.61 -18.73 -18.47
CA GLY A 644 71.36 -18.03 -19.52
C GLY A 644 72.36 -18.92 -20.26
N ARG A 645 73.00 -19.87 -19.56
CA ARG A 645 73.95 -20.83 -20.15
C ARG A 645 73.24 -21.85 -21.04
N ASP A 646 72.11 -22.37 -20.57
CA ASP A 646 71.41 -23.45 -21.23
C ASP A 646 70.67 -22.94 -22.48
N ILE A 647 70.11 -21.72 -22.45
CA ILE A 647 69.59 -21.04 -23.63
C ILE A 647 70.68 -20.75 -24.68
N ALA A 648 71.86 -20.29 -24.27
CA ALA A 648 72.96 -20.02 -25.20
C ALA A 648 73.48 -21.29 -25.91
N ARG A 649 73.24 -22.47 -25.32
CA ARG A 649 73.58 -23.78 -25.90
C ARG A 649 72.46 -24.39 -26.75
N GLY A 650 71.28 -23.76 -26.78
CA GLY A 650 70.10 -24.33 -27.42
C GLY A 650 69.47 -25.48 -26.62
N THR A 651 69.79 -25.62 -25.34
CA THR A 651 69.15 -26.60 -24.45
C THR A 651 67.79 -26.06 -24.02
N PRO A 652 66.69 -26.86 -24.08
CA PRO A 652 65.39 -26.45 -23.56
C PRO A 652 65.45 -26.14 -22.05
N VAL A 653 64.83 -25.05 -21.63
CA VAL A 653 64.74 -24.62 -20.23
C VAL A 653 63.28 -24.43 -19.84
N GLU A 654 62.90 -24.90 -18.65
CA GLU A 654 61.54 -24.76 -18.11
C GLU A 654 61.47 -23.55 -17.17
N LEU A 655 60.58 -22.61 -17.44
CA LEU A 655 60.27 -21.47 -16.57
C LEU A 655 59.03 -21.79 -15.73
N GLY A 656 59.10 -21.56 -14.42
CA GLY A 656 57.95 -21.66 -13.54
C GLY A 656 57.13 -20.38 -13.59
N VAL A 657 55.82 -20.47 -13.83
CA VAL A 657 54.91 -19.32 -13.76
C VAL A 657 53.71 -19.70 -12.90
N TRP A 658 53.63 -19.08 -11.72
CA TRP A 658 52.54 -19.25 -10.77
C TRP A 658 51.57 -18.10 -10.93
N ILE A 659 50.30 -18.40 -11.20
CA ILE A 659 49.23 -17.42 -11.41
C ILE A 659 48.13 -17.71 -10.39
N ASP A 660 47.59 -16.67 -9.77
CA ASP A 660 46.40 -16.80 -8.92
C ASP A 660 45.20 -17.29 -9.74
N GLY A 661 44.83 -18.55 -9.52
CA GLY A 661 43.74 -19.25 -10.19
C GLY A 661 42.36 -19.06 -9.54
N ALA A 662 42.22 -18.25 -8.49
CA ALA A 662 40.93 -18.03 -7.81
C ALA A 662 39.85 -17.46 -8.76
N MET A 663 40.27 -16.79 -9.85
CA MET A 663 39.41 -16.35 -10.94
C MET A 663 39.90 -16.94 -12.28
N PRO A 664 39.35 -18.08 -12.76
CA PRO A 664 39.87 -18.81 -13.91
C PRO A 664 39.97 -18.00 -15.21
N SER A 665 38.98 -17.15 -15.51
CA SER A 665 38.97 -16.29 -16.71
C SER A 665 40.10 -15.26 -16.71
N ARG A 666 40.36 -14.67 -15.54
CA ARG A 666 41.46 -13.72 -15.34
C ARG A 666 42.80 -14.45 -15.47
N ALA A 667 42.93 -15.62 -14.83
CA ALA A 667 44.13 -16.44 -14.86
C ALA A 667 44.51 -16.90 -16.28
N GLU A 668 43.55 -17.36 -17.09
CA GLU A 668 43.79 -17.73 -18.49
C GLU A 668 44.21 -16.52 -19.34
N THR A 669 43.67 -15.32 -19.06
CA THR A 669 44.10 -14.08 -19.73
C THR A 669 45.54 -13.73 -19.37
N VAL A 670 45.91 -13.81 -18.08
CA VAL A 670 47.29 -13.59 -17.61
C VAL A 670 48.25 -14.58 -18.27
N LYS A 671 47.89 -15.86 -18.29
CA LYS A 671 48.66 -16.94 -18.91
C LYS A 671 48.89 -16.67 -20.39
N GLY A 672 47.86 -16.25 -21.12
CA GLY A 672 47.97 -15.85 -22.53
C GLY A 672 48.95 -14.69 -22.73
N TYR A 673 48.93 -13.68 -21.86
CA TYR A 673 49.89 -12.55 -21.95
C TYR A 673 51.32 -12.97 -21.66
N VAL A 674 51.57 -13.78 -20.62
CA VAL A 674 52.91 -14.30 -20.32
C VAL A 674 53.45 -15.14 -21.46
N GLN A 675 52.61 -16.01 -22.05
CA GLN A 675 52.98 -16.82 -23.22
C GLN A 675 53.31 -15.96 -24.45
N ALA A 676 52.51 -14.95 -24.74
CA ALA A 676 52.73 -14.05 -25.88
C ALA A 676 54.04 -13.24 -25.72
N MET A 677 54.33 -12.73 -24.52
CA MET A 677 55.58 -12.01 -24.26
C MET A 677 56.79 -12.95 -24.34
N HIS A 678 56.69 -14.17 -23.80
CA HIS A 678 57.75 -15.17 -23.92
C HIS A 678 58.05 -15.51 -25.40
N GLN A 679 57.03 -15.70 -26.23
CA GLN A 679 57.20 -15.91 -27.67
C GLN A 679 57.86 -14.71 -28.36
N SER A 680 57.48 -13.48 -28.02
CA SER A 680 58.11 -12.27 -28.56
C SER A 680 59.59 -12.18 -28.17
N TRP A 681 59.94 -12.54 -26.94
CA TRP A 681 61.33 -12.55 -26.49
C TRP A 681 62.15 -13.63 -27.21
N LEU A 682 61.60 -14.83 -27.41
CA LEU A 682 62.26 -15.89 -28.17
C LEU A 682 62.58 -15.45 -29.61
N GLN A 683 61.68 -14.70 -30.26
CA GLN A 683 61.91 -14.14 -31.59
C GLN A 683 63.05 -13.11 -31.60
N ASP A 684 63.10 -12.22 -30.61
CA ASP A 684 64.19 -11.23 -30.46
C ASP A 684 65.54 -11.93 -30.22
N VAL A 685 65.59 -12.93 -29.34
CA VAL A 685 66.80 -13.72 -29.08
C VAL A 685 67.24 -14.49 -30.33
N ALA A 686 66.32 -15.11 -31.06
CA ALA A 686 66.61 -15.83 -32.30
C ALA A 686 67.14 -14.88 -33.39
N SER A 687 66.62 -13.64 -33.47
CA SER A 687 67.09 -12.64 -34.44
C SER A 687 68.53 -12.15 -34.22
N ARG A 688 69.04 -12.30 -32.98
CA ARG A 688 70.39 -11.86 -32.58
C ARG A 688 71.47 -12.94 -32.74
N GLN A 689 71.11 -14.17 -33.11
CA GLN A 689 72.07 -15.26 -33.33
C GLN A 689 72.50 -15.34 -34.80
N SER A 690 73.81 -15.34 -35.06
CA SER A 690 74.40 -15.28 -36.41
C SER A 690 74.43 -16.61 -37.19
N THR A 691 73.87 -17.69 -36.63
CA THR A 691 73.90 -19.04 -37.23
C THR A 691 72.50 -19.43 -37.69
N PRO A 692 72.30 -19.86 -38.95
CA PRO A 692 70.99 -20.26 -39.44
C PRO A 692 70.63 -21.65 -38.89
N ALA A 693 70.17 -21.71 -37.64
CA ALA A 693 69.60 -22.90 -37.06
C ALA A 693 68.06 -22.84 -37.13
N SER A 694 67.53 -23.64 -38.05
CA SER A 694 66.21 -24.31 -38.01
C SER A 694 64.99 -23.49 -37.57
N GLN A 695 64.16 -23.16 -38.56
CA GLN A 695 62.73 -22.83 -38.51
C GLN A 695 62.02 -23.17 -37.18
N SER A 696 61.98 -22.20 -36.26
CA SER A 696 60.97 -22.18 -35.21
C SER A 696 59.65 -21.67 -35.81
N GLY A 697 58.77 -22.61 -36.16
CA GLY A 697 57.36 -22.39 -36.49
C GLY A 697 57.06 -22.07 -37.96
N LEU A 698 56.85 -23.10 -38.80
CA LEU A 698 56.29 -22.94 -40.16
C LEU A 698 54.85 -22.37 -40.18
N MET A 699 54.18 -22.33 -39.02
CA MET A 699 52.89 -21.65 -38.84
C MET A 699 52.84 -20.98 -37.47
N ASN A 700 52.42 -19.71 -37.48
CA ASN A 700 52.05 -18.96 -36.28
C ASN A 700 50.54 -18.71 -36.31
N ILE A 701 49.82 -19.13 -35.26
CA ILE A 701 48.38 -18.88 -35.13
C ILE A 701 48.22 -17.59 -34.33
N GLU A 702 47.89 -16.49 -35.01
CA GLU A 702 47.58 -15.23 -34.34
C GLU A 702 46.09 -15.14 -34.00
N THR A 703 45.80 -15.05 -32.71
CA THR A 703 44.44 -14.78 -32.22
C THR A 703 44.15 -13.29 -32.33
N ARG A 704 43.25 -12.90 -33.23
CA ARG A 704 42.80 -11.50 -33.40
C ARG A 704 41.31 -11.38 -33.11
N TYR A 705 40.94 -10.65 -32.07
CA TYR A 705 39.54 -10.37 -31.77
C TYR A 705 38.99 -9.32 -32.73
N ARG A 706 37.96 -9.69 -33.51
CA ARG A 706 37.33 -8.79 -34.48
C ARG A 706 36.52 -7.68 -33.83
N TYR A 707 35.93 -7.97 -32.68
CA TYR A 707 35.10 -7.08 -31.88
C TYR A 707 35.70 -7.02 -30.48
N ASN A 708 36.02 -5.81 -30.00
CA ASN A 708 36.78 -5.57 -28.76
C ASN A 708 38.22 -6.17 -28.78
N PRO A 709 39.13 -5.62 -29.62
CA PRO A 709 40.50 -6.12 -29.77
C PRO A 709 41.34 -6.08 -28.49
N ASP A 710 41.08 -5.10 -27.63
CA ASP A 710 41.75 -4.94 -26.33
C ASP A 710 41.08 -5.75 -25.20
N VAL A 711 40.02 -6.51 -25.49
CA VAL A 711 39.26 -7.34 -24.51
C VAL A 711 38.85 -6.54 -23.26
N LYS A 712 38.45 -5.28 -23.44
CA LYS A 712 38.00 -4.42 -22.34
C LYS A 712 36.65 -4.86 -21.78
N SER A 713 36.48 -4.75 -20.48
CA SER A 713 35.27 -5.17 -19.75
C SER A 713 34.10 -4.23 -20.03
N LEU A 714 34.35 -2.91 -20.04
CA LEU A 714 33.30 -1.89 -20.22
C LEU A 714 32.49 -2.07 -21.53
N PRO A 715 33.10 -2.20 -22.73
CA PRO A 715 32.35 -2.39 -23.97
C PRO A 715 31.53 -3.69 -24.05
N ALA A 716 31.82 -4.68 -23.20
CA ALA A 716 31.10 -5.95 -23.15
C ALA A 716 29.97 -5.94 -22.10
N ILE A 717 30.19 -5.30 -20.94
CA ILE A 717 29.29 -5.33 -19.79
C ILE A 717 28.21 -4.25 -19.90
N VAL A 718 28.58 -3.02 -20.30
CA VAL A 718 27.65 -1.88 -20.39
C VAL A 718 26.43 -2.20 -21.27
N PRO A 719 26.58 -2.71 -22.51
CA PRO A 719 25.43 -3.12 -23.33
C PRO A 719 24.62 -4.27 -22.73
N ALA A 720 25.22 -5.11 -21.88
CA ALA A 720 24.57 -6.26 -21.26
C ALA A 720 23.76 -5.91 -20.00
N VAL A 721 24.17 -4.86 -19.27
CA VAL A 721 23.46 -4.38 -18.08
C VAL A 721 22.18 -3.62 -18.45
N ILE A 722 22.14 -2.92 -19.58
CA ILE A 722 20.95 -2.17 -20.04
C ILE A 722 19.68 -3.06 -20.09
N PRO A 723 19.68 -4.23 -20.77
CA PRO A 723 18.57 -5.18 -20.72
C PRO A 723 18.10 -5.56 -19.31
N LEU A 724 19.03 -5.73 -18.36
CA LEU A 724 18.74 -6.14 -17.00
C LEU A 724 17.97 -5.06 -16.24
N LEU A 725 18.46 -3.82 -16.31
CA LEU A 725 17.85 -2.66 -15.66
C LEU A 725 16.48 -2.32 -16.26
N LEU A 726 16.35 -2.43 -17.58
CA LEU A 726 15.09 -2.22 -18.29
C LEU A 726 14.07 -3.33 -18.06
N MET A 727 14.50 -4.52 -17.65
CA MET A 727 13.58 -5.56 -17.20
C MET A 727 13.12 -5.31 -15.76
N MET A 728 14.07 -5.09 -14.85
CA MET A 728 13.82 -5.09 -13.41
C MET A 728 12.96 -3.89 -12.97
N ILE A 729 13.32 -2.67 -13.37
CA ILE A 729 12.72 -1.47 -12.77
C ILE A 729 11.32 -1.20 -13.36
N PRO A 730 11.11 -1.21 -14.69
CA PRO A 730 9.77 -1.06 -15.26
C PRO A 730 8.80 -2.15 -14.83
N SER A 731 9.23 -3.42 -14.73
CA SER A 731 8.34 -4.50 -14.29
C SER A 731 7.93 -4.32 -12.83
N MET A 732 8.87 -3.99 -11.94
CA MET A 732 8.61 -3.74 -10.53
C MET A 732 7.61 -2.59 -10.31
N LEU A 733 7.81 -1.46 -11.00
CA LEU A 733 6.91 -0.31 -10.90
C LEU A 733 5.52 -0.58 -11.46
N SER A 734 5.46 -1.34 -12.56
CA SER A 734 4.20 -1.75 -13.16
C SER A 734 3.43 -2.73 -12.28
N ALA A 735 4.12 -3.68 -11.63
CA ALA A 735 3.51 -4.58 -10.65
C ALA A 735 2.92 -3.81 -9.47
N LEU A 736 3.69 -2.85 -8.94
CA LEU A 736 3.28 -1.98 -7.84
C LEU A 736 2.02 -1.16 -8.16
N SER A 737 1.82 -0.77 -9.43
CA SER A 737 0.69 0.05 -9.87
C SER A 737 -0.68 -0.58 -9.60
N VAL A 738 -0.79 -1.90 -9.70
CA VAL A 738 -2.04 -2.64 -9.48
C VAL A 738 -2.14 -3.09 -8.02
N VAL A 739 -1.03 -3.57 -7.45
CA VAL A 739 -1.02 -4.08 -6.07
C VAL A 739 -1.29 -2.97 -5.06
N ARG A 740 -0.83 -1.74 -5.32
CA ARG A 740 -1.18 -0.57 -4.50
C ARG A 740 -2.70 -0.34 -4.45
N GLU A 741 -3.41 -0.51 -5.56
CA GLU A 741 -4.87 -0.35 -5.58
C GLU A 741 -5.59 -1.49 -4.86
N LYS A 742 -5.03 -2.71 -4.89
CA LYS A 742 -5.53 -3.83 -4.09
C LYS A 742 -5.37 -3.59 -2.60
N GLU A 743 -4.20 -3.11 -2.16
CA GLU A 743 -3.94 -2.81 -0.75
C GLU A 743 -4.75 -1.61 -0.24
N LEU A 744 -4.91 -0.56 -1.05
CA LEU A 744 -5.68 0.64 -0.66
C LEU A 744 -7.20 0.45 -0.80
N GLY A 745 -7.66 -0.62 -1.45
CA GLY A 745 -9.08 -0.89 -1.71
C GLY A 745 -9.67 -0.17 -2.92
N SER A 746 -8.93 0.74 -3.57
CA SER A 746 -9.41 1.46 -4.76
C SER A 746 -9.56 0.59 -6.01
N ILE A 747 -9.06 -0.66 -5.98
CA ILE A 747 -9.31 -1.67 -7.02
C ILE A 747 -10.81 -1.93 -7.22
N ILE A 748 -11.61 -1.66 -6.19
CA ILE A 748 -13.05 -1.83 -6.20
C ILE A 748 -13.75 -1.01 -7.30
N ASN A 749 -13.17 0.14 -7.65
CA ASN A 749 -13.63 0.97 -8.77
C ASN A 749 -13.56 0.20 -10.09
N LEU A 750 -12.64 -0.75 -10.28
CA LEU A 750 -12.61 -1.62 -11.47
C LEU A 750 -13.81 -2.56 -11.55
N TYR A 751 -14.34 -2.99 -10.40
CA TYR A 751 -15.41 -3.97 -10.33
C TYR A 751 -16.77 -3.35 -10.59
N VAL A 752 -17.01 -2.14 -10.08
CA VAL A 752 -18.31 -1.46 -10.18
C VAL A 752 -18.41 -0.43 -11.30
N THR A 753 -17.30 0.04 -11.88
CA THR A 753 -17.36 0.92 -13.05
C THR A 753 -17.52 0.14 -14.35
N PRO A 754 -17.98 0.79 -15.45
CA PRO A 754 -18.09 0.14 -16.77
C PRO A 754 -16.74 -0.31 -17.37
N THR A 755 -15.62 -0.06 -16.69
CA THR A 755 -14.26 -0.38 -17.14
C THR A 755 -14.05 -1.87 -17.38
N THR A 756 -13.31 -2.20 -18.43
CA THR A 756 -12.86 -3.56 -18.74
C THR A 756 -11.44 -3.82 -18.23
N ARG A 757 -11.09 -5.10 -18.01
CA ARG A 757 -9.75 -5.51 -17.56
C ARG A 757 -8.64 -5.01 -18.51
N SER A 758 -8.90 -5.02 -19.82
CA SER A 758 -7.96 -4.57 -20.84
C SER A 758 -7.74 -3.06 -20.80
N GLU A 759 -8.81 -2.25 -20.70
CA GLU A 759 -8.70 -0.79 -20.57
C GLU A 759 -7.94 -0.39 -19.31
N PHE A 760 -8.20 -1.08 -18.19
CA PHE A 760 -7.54 -0.85 -16.92
C PHE A 760 -6.04 -1.15 -17.00
N LEU A 761 -5.67 -2.35 -17.46
CA LEU A 761 -4.27 -2.77 -17.53
C LEU A 761 -3.47 -1.96 -18.56
N LEU A 762 -3.99 -1.78 -19.77
CA LEU A 762 -3.32 -1.00 -20.81
C LEU A 762 -3.21 0.48 -20.41
N GLY A 763 -4.26 1.04 -19.81
CA GLY A 763 -4.27 2.41 -19.31
C GLY A 763 -3.18 2.63 -18.27
N LYS A 764 -3.03 1.70 -17.33
CA LYS A 764 -1.95 1.70 -16.35
C LYS A 764 -0.57 1.50 -16.95
N GLN A 765 -0.44 0.70 -18.00
CA GLN A 765 0.86 0.37 -18.61
C GLN A 765 1.52 1.57 -19.32
N LEU A 766 0.75 2.41 -20.01
CA LEU A 766 1.27 3.48 -20.87
C LEU A 766 2.24 4.45 -20.16
N PRO A 767 1.94 4.99 -18.96
CA PRO A 767 2.88 5.88 -18.26
C PRO A 767 4.19 5.20 -17.88
N TYR A 768 4.16 3.91 -17.56
CA TYR A 768 5.38 3.14 -17.26
C TYR A 768 6.19 2.82 -18.51
N ILE A 769 5.55 2.63 -19.67
CA ILE A 769 6.27 2.50 -20.95
C ILE A 769 7.01 3.81 -21.24
N ALA A 770 6.34 4.96 -21.08
CA ALA A 770 6.97 6.26 -21.28
C ALA A 770 8.15 6.49 -20.32
N LEU A 771 7.98 6.17 -19.03
CA LEU A 771 9.04 6.25 -18.02
C LEU A 771 10.19 5.28 -18.32
N GLY A 772 9.89 4.06 -18.77
CA GLY A 772 10.88 3.07 -19.18
C GLY A 772 11.69 3.52 -20.39
N MET A 773 11.05 4.17 -21.37
CA MET A 773 11.74 4.74 -22.54
C MET A 773 12.64 5.91 -22.15
N LEU A 774 12.18 6.79 -21.26
CA LEU A 774 13.03 7.85 -20.69
C LEU A 774 14.28 7.25 -20.02
N ASN A 775 14.08 6.19 -19.23
CA ASN A 775 15.17 5.46 -18.59
C ASN A 775 16.12 4.78 -19.60
N PHE A 776 15.61 4.21 -20.69
CA PHE A 776 16.44 3.65 -21.77
C PHE A 776 17.34 4.73 -22.41
N PHE A 777 16.78 5.90 -22.73
CA PHE A 777 17.58 7.01 -23.27
C PHE A 777 18.64 7.49 -22.29
N LEU A 778 18.31 7.56 -21.00
CA LEU A 778 19.26 7.90 -19.94
C LEU A 778 20.41 6.89 -19.86
N LEU A 779 20.12 5.59 -19.87
CA LEU A 779 21.13 4.53 -19.84
C LEU A 779 22.02 4.53 -21.09
N CYS A 780 21.44 4.77 -22.28
CA CYS A 780 22.22 4.94 -23.50
C CYS A 780 23.13 6.17 -23.44
N GLY A 781 22.63 7.29 -22.89
CA GLY A 781 23.42 8.49 -22.64
C GLY A 781 24.61 8.20 -21.72
N LEU A 782 24.38 7.52 -20.59
CA LEU A 782 25.46 7.12 -19.67
C LEU A 782 26.49 6.21 -20.36
N SER A 783 26.04 5.23 -21.15
CA SER A 783 26.91 4.34 -21.92
C SER A 783 27.91 5.11 -22.78
N VAL A 784 27.45 6.15 -23.48
CA VAL A 784 28.28 6.91 -24.41
C VAL A 784 29.11 7.97 -23.68
N PHE A 785 28.50 8.79 -22.83
CA PHE A 785 29.14 9.96 -22.24
C PHE A 785 29.94 9.68 -20.97
N VAL A 786 29.56 8.67 -20.18
CA VAL A 786 30.24 8.34 -18.91
C VAL A 786 31.20 7.17 -19.10
N PHE A 787 30.73 6.09 -19.73
CA PHE A 787 31.55 4.89 -19.91
C PHE A 787 32.41 4.90 -21.19
N GLY A 788 32.19 5.87 -22.09
CA GLY A 788 32.94 5.96 -23.34
C GLY A 788 32.72 4.79 -24.29
N VAL A 789 31.57 4.12 -24.22
CA VAL A 789 31.21 2.99 -25.09
C VAL A 789 30.38 3.52 -26.26
N PRO A 790 30.97 3.69 -27.47
CA PRO A 790 30.27 4.26 -28.60
C PRO A 790 29.25 3.27 -29.18
N HIS A 791 28.11 3.80 -29.61
CA HIS A 791 27.11 3.04 -30.37
C HIS A 791 27.49 3.04 -31.86
N LYS A 792 27.73 1.87 -32.46
CA LYS A 792 28.27 1.75 -33.83
C LYS A 792 27.23 1.45 -34.90
N GLY A 793 26.13 0.77 -34.57
CA GLY A 793 25.07 0.39 -35.51
C GLY A 793 23.89 1.37 -35.51
N SER A 794 22.74 0.91 -36.00
CA SER A 794 21.50 1.70 -36.02
C SER A 794 20.87 1.91 -34.64
N PHE A 795 20.89 3.16 -34.16
CA PHE A 795 20.24 3.56 -32.92
C PHE A 795 18.71 3.41 -32.97
N LEU A 796 18.13 3.56 -34.17
CA LEU A 796 16.69 3.35 -34.40
C LEU A 796 16.31 1.88 -34.15
N THR A 797 17.15 0.94 -34.61
CA THR A 797 16.94 -0.50 -34.39
C THR A 797 16.94 -0.83 -32.89
N LEU A 798 17.91 -0.29 -32.14
CA LEU A 798 17.97 -0.45 -30.69
C LEU A 798 16.74 0.17 -30.00
N THR A 799 16.31 1.36 -30.43
CA THR A 799 15.15 2.06 -29.85
C THR A 799 13.84 1.30 -30.09
N LEU A 800 13.63 0.75 -31.29
CA LEU A 800 12.46 -0.08 -31.61
C LEU A 800 12.45 -1.36 -30.76
N ALA A 801 13.60 -2.03 -30.65
CA ALA A 801 13.73 -3.21 -29.81
C ALA A 801 13.47 -2.89 -28.32
N ALA A 802 13.98 -1.74 -27.83
CA ALA A 802 13.78 -1.28 -26.46
C ALA A 802 12.30 -1.00 -26.17
N LEU A 803 11.58 -0.38 -27.12
CA LEU A 803 10.14 -0.13 -26.97
C LEU A 803 9.37 -1.45 -26.79
N LEU A 804 9.60 -2.44 -27.66
CA LEU A 804 8.95 -3.76 -27.54
C LEU A 804 9.33 -4.44 -26.22
N TYR A 805 10.61 -4.38 -25.86
CA TYR A 805 11.12 -4.97 -24.63
C TYR A 805 10.50 -4.35 -23.37
N ILE A 806 10.35 -3.03 -23.32
CA ILE A 806 9.72 -2.31 -22.19
C ILE A 806 8.22 -2.61 -22.11
N ILE A 807 7.52 -2.76 -23.24
CA ILE A 807 6.13 -3.23 -23.25
C ILE A 807 6.04 -4.61 -22.61
N ILE A 808 6.96 -5.53 -22.93
CA ILE A 808 6.98 -6.87 -22.30
C ILE A 808 7.34 -6.79 -20.81
N ALA A 809 8.36 -6.01 -20.44
CA ALA A 809 8.79 -5.85 -19.05
C ALA A 809 7.65 -5.32 -18.16
N THR A 810 6.98 -4.25 -18.59
CA THR A 810 5.81 -3.71 -17.89
C THR A 810 4.66 -4.71 -17.88
N GLY A 811 4.41 -5.41 -18.99
CA GLY A 811 3.41 -6.48 -19.06
C GLY A 811 3.65 -7.63 -18.08
N MET A 812 4.90 -8.04 -17.88
CA MET A 812 5.26 -9.05 -16.89
C MET A 812 5.06 -8.55 -15.47
N GLY A 813 5.33 -7.28 -15.21
CA GLY A 813 4.96 -6.63 -13.94
C GLY A 813 3.46 -6.72 -13.66
N LEU A 814 2.63 -6.38 -14.66
CA LEU A 814 1.18 -6.52 -14.57
C LEU A 814 0.75 -7.99 -14.35
N LEU A 815 1.40 -8.94 -15.01
CA LEU A 815 1.12 -10.37 -14.84
C LEU A 815 1.37 -10.79 -13.38
N ILE A 816 2.54 -10.46 -12.84
CA ILE A 816 2.94 -10.81 -11.47
C ILE A 816 1.99 -10.14 -10.47
N SER A 817 1.55 -8.91 -10.74
CA SER A 817 0.58 -8.20 -9.90
C SER A 817 -0.74 -8.96 -9.69
N THR A 818 -1.12 -9.86 -10.60
CA THR A 818 -2.37 -10.64 -10.47
C THR A 818 -2.32 -11.60 -9.29
N PHE A 819 -1.14 -12.14 -8.97
CA PHE A 819 -0.91 -13.12 -7.90
C PHE A 819 -0.52 -12.49 -6.56
N MET A 820 -0.01 -11.26 -6.58
CA MET A 820 0.49 -10.58 -5.38
C MET A 820 -0.64 -9.83 -4.66
N LYS A 821 -0.65 -9.94 -3.33
CA LYS A 821 -1.56 -9.19 -2.45
C LYS A 821 -0.90 -7.99 -1.78
N SER A 822 0.42 -8.05 -1.55
CA SER A 822 1.16 -6.97 -0.89
C SER A 822 2.20 -6.29 -1.79
N GLN A 823 2.39 -4.98 -1.61
CA GLN A 823 3.37 -4.15 -2.30
C GLN A 823 4.80 -4.68 -2.09
N ILE A 824 5.14 -5.10 -0.87
CA ILE A 824 6.46 -5.66 -0.55
C ILE A 824 6.68 -6.96 -1.32
N ALA A 825 5.71 -7.87 -1.28
CA ALA A 825 5.75 -9.12 -2.02
C ALA A 825 5.83 -8.89 -3.54
N ALA A 826 5.14 -7.87 -4.04
CA ALA A 826 5.17 -7.51 -5.46
C ALA A 826 6.54 -7.00 -5.91
N ILE A 827 7.18 -6.14 -5.11
CA ILE A 827 8.53 -5.62 -5.40
C ILE A 827 9.56 -6.74 -5.45
N PHE A 828 9.68 -7.52 -4.35
CA PHE A 828 10.67 -8.59 -4.26
C PHE A 828 10.36 -9.75 -5.21
N GLY A 829 9.09 -10.17 -5.30
CA GLY A 829 8.66 -11.23 -6.19
C GLY A 829 8.92 -10.89 -7.65
N THR A 830 8.62 -9.65 -8.07
CA THR A 830 8.90 -9.21 -9.44
C THR A 830 10.40 -9.16 -9.71
N ALA A 831 11.19 -8.63 -8.77
CA ALA A 831 12.65 -8.59 -8.92
C ALA A 831 13.24 -10.00 -9.08
N ILE A 832 12.87 -10.95 -8.22
CA ILE A 832 13.38 -12.34 -8.28
C ILE A 832 12.96 -13.04 -9.57
N ILE A 833 11.66 -13.00 -9.90
CA ILE A 833 11.10 -13.70 -11.07
C ILE A 833 11.68 -13.16 -12.38
N THR A 834 11.97 -11.87 -12.46
CA THR A 834 12.48 -11.25 -13.69
C THR A 834 14.01 -11.24 -13.77
N LEU A 835 14.71 -11.04 -12.65
CA LEU A 835 16.17 -10.87 -12.63
C LEU A 835 16.91 -12.19 -12.78
N ILE A 836 16.46 -13.27 -12.11
CA ILE A 836 17.18 -14.55 -12.14
C ILE A 836 17.24 -15.11 -13.57
N PRO A 837 16.12 -15.19 -14.33
CA PRO A 837 16.20 -15.65 -15.71
C PRO A 837 16.97 -14.69 -16.62
N ALA A 838 16.87 -13.38 -16.35
CA ALA A 838 17.60 -12.35 -17.10
C ALA A 838 19.12 -12.46 -16.92
N THR A 839 19.64 -12.84 -15.75
CA THR A 839 21.09 -12.96 -15.53
C THR A 839 21.61 -14.34 -15.90
N GLN A 840 20.90 -15.41 -15.55
CA GLN A 840 21.41 -16.78 -15.65
C GLN A 840 21.16 -17.42 -17.01
N PHE A 841 20.04 -17.11 -17.68
CA PHE A 841 19.63 -17.84 -18.89
C PHE A 841 19.64 -17.00 -20.17
N SER A 842 19.95 -15.70 -20.10
CA SER A 842 19.79 -14.80 -21.25
C SER A 842 20.95 -14.77 -22.24
N GLY A 843 22.06 -15.46 -21.98
CA GLY A 843 23.29 -15.26 -22.77
C GLY A 843 24.27 -14.24 -22.17
N MET A 844 24.01 -13.74 -20.96
CA MET A 844 24.86 -12.73 -20.31
C MET A 844 26.18 -13.31 -19.83
N ILE A 845 26.11 -14.37 -19.01
CA ILE A 845 27.25 -15.12 -18.47
C ILE A 845 27.64 -16.22 -19.46
N ASP A 846 26.74 -17.17 -19.68
CA ASP A 846 26.93 -18.29 -20.60
C ASP A 846 26.05 -18.11 -21.84
N PRO A 847 26.58 -18.33 -23.07
CA PRO A 847 25.77 -18.29 -24.28
C PRO A 847 24.56 -19.22 -24.21
N VAL A 848 23.39 -18.77 -24.70
CA VAL A 848 22.17 -19.61 -24.70
C VAL A 848 22.38 -20.95 -25.40
N ALA A 849 23.22 -20.98 -26.45
CA ALA A 849 23.53 -22.18 -27.20
C ALA A 849 24.31 -23.25 -26.41
N SER A 850 25.04 -22.87 -25.34
CA SER A 850 25.78 -23.80 -24.48
C SER A 850 24.97 -24.30 -23.28
N LEU A 851 23.77 -23.76 -23.04
CA LEU A 851 22.89 -24.25 -22.00
C LEU A 851 22.25 -25.58 -22.42
N GLU A 852 21.98 -26.44 -21.44
CA GLU A 852 21.29 -27.72 -21.63
C GLU A 852 19.97 -27.76 -20.85
N GLY A 853 19.05 -28.64 -21.28
CA GLY A 853 17.79 -28.91 -20.58
C GLY A 853 16.88 -27.67 -20.43
N PRO A 854 16.23 -27.50 -19.26
CA PRO A 854 15.28 -26.40 -19.03
C PRO A 854 15.90 -25.01 -19.16
N GLY A 855 17.19 -24.84 -18.84
CA GLY A 855 17.87 -23.55 -18.91
C GLY A 855 17.94 -23.01 -20.34
N ARG A 856 18.18 -23.88 -21.33
CA ARG A 856 18.18 -23.52 -22.75
C ARG A 856 16.80 -23.09 -23.23
N TRP A 857 15.77 -23.85 -22.87
CA TRP A 857 14.39 -23.51 -23.25
C TRP A 857 13.96 -22.15 -22.70
N ILE A 858 14.29 -21.88 -21.43
CA ILE A 858 14.08 -20.56 -20.82
C ILE A 858 14.84 -19.49 -21.61
N GLY A 859 16.13 -19.71 -21.90
CA GLY A 859 16.95 -18.76 -22.67
C GLY A 859 16.42 -18.47 -24.08
N GLU A 860 15.87 -19.46 -24.79
CA GLU A 860 15.33 -19.27 -26.15
C GLU A 860 13.99 -18.49 -26.14
N VAL A 861 13.17 -18.66 -25.11
CA VAL A 861 11.85 -17.99 -24.99
C VAL A 861 11.95 -16.61 -24.34
N TYR A 862 12.88 -16.44 -23.40
CA TYR A 862 12.88 -15.26 -22.53
C TYR A 862 13.25 -13.98 -23.30
N PRO A 863 12.48 -12.87 -23.15
CA PRO A 863 12.68 -11.65 -23.95
C PRO A 863 14.06 -11.02 -23.81
N THR A 864 14.70 -11.16 -22.64
CA THR A 864 16.02 -10.57 -22.37
C THR A 864 17.08 -11.13 -23.30
N SER A 865 17.00 -12.40 -23.70
CA SER A 865 18.01 -13.03 -24.57
C SER A 865 18.07 -12.38 -25.96
N HIS A 866 16.89 -12.12 -26.52
CA HIS A 866 16.73 -11.48 -27.83
C HIS A 866 17.18 -10.02 -27.77
N PHE A 867 16.74 -9.26 -26.76
CA PHE A 867 17.13 -7.86 -26.60
C PHE A 867 18.61 -7.70 -26.26
N LEU A 868 19.21 -8.58 -25.44
CA LEU A 868 20.64 -8.60 -25.15
C LEU A 868 21.47 -8.80 -26.42
N THR A 869 21.04 -9.71 -27.29
CA THR A 869 21.71 -9.98 -28.56
C THR A 869 21.64 -8.76 -29.50
N ILE A 870 20.48 -8.10 -29.56
CA ILE A 870 20.31 -6.84 -30.30
C ILE A 870 21.24 -5.75 -29.73
N ALA A 871 21.23 -5.54 -28.41
CA ALA A 871 22.05 -4.53 -27.75
C ALA A 871 23.55 -4.74 -28.02
N ARG A 872 24.09 -5.95 -27.79
CA ARG A 872 25.49 -6.26 -28.13
C ARG A 872 25.79 -6.10 -29.63
N GLY A 873 24.83 -6.46 -30.48
CA GLY A 873 24.92 -6.31 -31.94
C GLY A 873 25.07 -4.86 -32.39
N THR A 874 24.22 -3.96 -31.88
CA THR A 874 24.24 -2.55 -32.29
C THR A 874 25.38 -1.77 -31.65
N PHE A 875 25.75 -2.06 -30.39
CA PHE A 875 26.89 -1.40 -29.72
C PHE A 875 28.24 -1.87 -30.28
N SER A 876 28.47 -3.18 -30.41
CA SER A 876 29.81 -3.72 -30.69
C SER A 876 30.04 -4.11 -32.15
N LYS A 877 29.00 -4.57 -32.86
CA LYS A 877 29.11 -5.20 -34.19
C LYS A 877 28.64 -4.32 -35.36
N ALA A 878 28.10 -3.13 -35.07
CA ALA A 878 27.55 -2.20 -36.07
C ALA A 878 26.42 -2.80 -36.93
N LEU A 879 25.59 -3.65 -36.32
CA LEU A 879 24.48 -4.30 -37.00
C LEU A 879 23.25 -3.39 -37.09
N ASP A 880 22.47 -3.59 -38.15
CA ASP A 880 21.25 -2.85 -38.44
C ASP A 880 20.00 -3.75 -38.40
N LEU A 881 18.83 -3.16 -38.65
CA LEU A 881 17.54 -3.86 -38.60
C LEU A 881 17.49 -5.08 -39.54
N THR A 882 18.11 -4.99 -40.72
CA THR A 882 18.17 -6.07 -41.71
C THR A 882 18.93 -7.28 -41.20
N ASP A 883 19.88 -7.10 -40.28
CA ASP A 883 20.67 -8.20 -39.72
C ASP A 883 19.98 -8.85 -38.52
N LEU A 884 19.13 -8.08 -37.82
CA LEU A 884 18.59 -8.45 -36.51
C LEU A 884 17.08 -8.71 -36.51
N TRP A 885 16.37 -8.56 -37.64
CA TRP A 885 14.90 -8.67 -37.71
C TRP A 885 14.33 -9.98 -37.14
N GLN A 886 15.07 -11.09 -37.23
CA GLN A 886 14.63 -12.38 -36.69
C GLN A 886 14.44 -12.34 -35.17
N LEU A 887 15.23 -11.52 -34.47
CA LEU A 887 15.16 -11.35 -33.01
C LEU A 887 13.96 -10.49 -32.57
N PHE A 888 13.31 -9.79 -33.49
CA PHE A 888 12.08 -9.04 -33.20
C PHE A 888 10.84 -9.93 -33.15
N ILE A 889 10.84 -11.08 -33.84
CA ILE A 889 9.68 -11.97 -33.90
C ILE A 889 9.30 -12.50 -32.51
N PRO A 890 10.23 -13.05 -31.69
CA PRO A 890 9.89 -13.51 -30.34
C PRO A 890 9.38 -12.38 -29.44
N LEU A 891 9.95 -11.17 -29.57
CA LEU A 891 9.50 -10.00 -28.82
C LEU A 891 8.05 -9.61 -29.19
N LEU A 892 7.73 -9.60 -30.49
CA LEU A 892 6.37 -9.29 -30.97
C LEU A 892 5.34 -10.34 -30.52
N ILE A 893 5.72 -11.62 -30.42
CA ILE A 893 4.86 -12.70 -29.93
C ILE A 893 4.67 -12.61 -28.41
N ALA A 894 5.72 -12.24 -27.66
CA ALA A 894 5.66 -12.15 -26.21
C ALA A 894 4.66 -11.09 -25.71
N ILE A 895 4.49 -9.97 -26.42
CA ILE A 895 3.58 -8.88 -26.04
C ILE A 895 2.12 -9.37 -25.88
N PRO A 896 1.44 -9.90 -26.92
CA PRO A 896 0.06 -10.36 -26.79
C PRO A 896 -0.07 -11.54 -25.83
N LEU A 897 0.95 -12.39 -25.70
CA LEU A 897 0.93 -13.52 -24.78
C LEU A 897 0.92 -13.05 -23.33
N VAL A 898 1.88 -12.20 -22.94
CA VAL A 898 2.00 -11.68 -21.57
C VAL A 898 0.79 -10.80 -21.24
N MET A 899 0.39 -9.90 -22.13
CA MET A 899 -0.76 -9.03 -21.89
C MET A 899 -2.08 -9.81 -21.86
N GLY A 900 -2.26 -10.77 -22.77
CA GLY A 900 -3.44 -11.63 -22.80
C GLY A 900 -3.58 -12.45 -21.52
N LEU A 901 -2.47 -13.02 -21.02
CA LEU A 901 -2.44 -13.76 -19.77
C LEU A 901 -2.75 -12.86 -18.57
N SER A 902 -2.17 -11.65 -18.51
CA SER A 902 -2.47 -10.65 -17.48
C SER A 902 -3.95 -10.27 -17.44
N ILE A 903 -4.57 -10.07 -18.60
CA ILE A 903 -6.00 -9.74 -18.73
C ILE A 903 -6.89 -10.91 -18.31
N LEU A 904 -6.50 -12.14 -18.65
CA LEU A 904 -7.24 -13.35 -18.34
C LEU A 904 -7.24 -13.64 -16.83
N LEU A 905 -6.07 -13.51 -16.19
CA LEU A 905 -5.88 -13.81 -14.78
C LEU A 905 -6.37 -12.72 -13.83
N LEU A 906 -6.45 -11.46 -14.29
CA LEU A 906 -7.03 -10.39 -13.48
C LEU A 906 -8.52 -10.65 -13.25
N LYS A 907 -8.93 -10.82 -11.99
CA LYS A 907 -10.35 -10.99 -11.65
C LYS A 907 -11.10 -9.66 -11.81
N LYS A 908 -12.37 -9.71 -12.28
CA LYS A 908 -13.29 -8.53 -12.33
C LYS A 908 -14.22 -8.46 -11.12
N GLN A 909 -14.10 -9.39 -10.19
CA GLN A 909 -14.89 -9.45 -8.97
C GLN A 909 -13.99 -9.98 -7.86
N GLU A 910 -14.28 -9.58 -6.64
CA GLU A 910 -13.73 -10.21 -5.45
C GLU A 910 -14.33 -11.61 -5.28
N GLY A 911 -13.51 -12.54 -4.84
CA GLY A 911 -13.91 -13.92 -4.59
C GLY A 911 -12.83 -14.66 -3.83
#